data_AF-A0A3D1ETN2-F1
#
_entry.id   AF-A0A3D1ETN2-F1
#
_cell.length_a   1.000
_cell.length_b   1.000
_cell.length_c   1.000
_cell.angle_alpha   90.00
_cell.angle_beta   90.00
_cell.angle_gamma   90.00
#
_symmetry.space_group_name_H-M   'P 1'
#
loop_
_entity.id
_entity.type
_entity.pdbx_description
1 polymer ?
#
loop_
_entity_poly.entity_id
_entity_poly.type
_entity_poly.pdbx_seq_one_letter_code
_entity_poly.pdbx_strand_id
1 'polypeptide(L)'
;DALGRVESVLDAMNLQYESEVGITHDLSYFLVRTSAADDPYGSVTNSSSLLSQFGTWWNTNQQLIERDVAHLFTGKELDGSVIGIAYLGVICTNNAYGLDQEFGNFNCRTDLIAHELGHNWSADHCDCGNPQYTMNPSITCANQFSPTQTVGDIAGFRSTRSCLESAPIRCCLLDGSCQATFRDECLNLGGFLDSTDASCPPEACTQTWACCFPDGVCLEGDPASCFTAGASVGTLNSTCAATACDPARASVTREVFIDLHPEGGRTEIWQTELSQFANVGKILGVTGTPERPLVLASATELRQNPEDLGRLGDFPGAVSGSGDSWVVVGQPDDHETGFTAGFAGVDAGASVVSGFGFFEDQGGAIFDQNPSSSPVVGGTTLAQISTDGRLVYRGSLLIEQASGGLREIPFVVETETGSCCYPDGQCSVEPEVFCDSSGGSWQGINVQCSDTACPPPPPLICQGDVDLNGAVNFEDILLVLTAWGPCGNPCPEDIDQDGIVGFSEILLILNAFGDCPLPPPPLDRTGSCCLSDGSCAAALSALDCEANGGRFNGQGSICPSNLCQLDVGGCCLADGTCQQSSVSTCIAVGGSYRGADVSCDNYFCPSAPTANDDDVVMAPESSLVLDVLANDIDVEGYGLSLASFDVTSSLGGSIVQEGDALRYTAPSDTGTDSFGYQVQSIFGLIAQGTVVIELTDALPGVRVEYYELDALSELPDFGLLVPISAEVLSQVNLPSTNGIFAGSGLSDDVGAVFEGQIVFPAPGAWTLFTESDDGSRLLVDGVQIVDNDGLHGMLERSGTIQVDQIGPRNVRVEFFERGGGAGLIVRWEGPGAGKSVVPAAAWSYTP
;
A
#
# COMPACT_ATOMS: atom_id res chain seq x y z
N ASP A 1 8.31 4.26 18.71
CA ASP A 1 8.04 5.29 17.68
C ASP A 1 6.76 6.09 18.01
N ALA A 2 6.67 7.35 17.63
CA ALA A 2 5.49 8.22 17.84
C ALA A 2 4.52 8.21 16.65
N LEU A 3 5.02 8.00 15.41
CA LEU A 3 4.19 7.93 14.21
C LEU A 3 3.32 6.68 14.21
N GLY A 4 3.93 5.49 14.31
CA GLY A 4 3.20 4.22 14.32
C GLY A 4 2.20 4.11 15.47
N ARG A 5 2.47 4.73 16.63
CA ARG A 5 1.50 4.81 17.74
C ARG A 5 0.28 5.67 17.40
N VAL A 6 0.46 6.76 16.66
CA VAL A 6 -0.63 7.64 16.23
C VAL A 6 -1.40 6.98 15.08
N GLU A 7 -0.71 6.36 14.12
CA GLU A 7 -1.33 5.60 13.02
C GLU A 7 -2.21 4.47 13.56
N SER A 8 -1.70 3.61 14.46
CA SER A 8 -2.52 2.53 15.03
C SER A 8 -3.77 3.04 15.77
N VAL A 9 -3.65 4.18 16.47
CA VAL A 9 -4.80 4.81 17.15
C VAL A 9 -5.80 5.38 16.15
N LEU A 10 -5.33 6.03 15.07
CA LEU A 10 -6.17 6.56 13.99
C LEU A 10 -6.89 5.44 13.23
N ASP A 11 -6.20 4.35 12.89
CA ASP A 11 -6.78 3.21 12.18
C ASP A 11 -7.90 2.55 13.00
N ALA A 12 -7.64 2.31 14.29
CA ALA A 12 -8.65 1.75 15.19
C ALA A 12 -9.83 2.72 15.41
N MET A 13 -9.58 4.03 15.40
CA MET A 13 -10.61 5.07 15.53
C MET A 13 -11.47 5.14 14.27
N ASN A 14 -10.86 4.99 13.10
CA ASN A 14 -11.56 5.02 11.81
C ASN A 14 -12.60 3.90 11.70
N LEU A 15 -12.36 2.72 12.28
CA LEU A 15 -13.38 1.65 12.33
C LEU A 15 -14.74 2.13 12.89
N GLN A 16 -14.72 2.98 13.93
CA GLN A 16 -15.93 3.58 14.50
C GLN A 16 -16.51 4.66 13.58
N TYR A 17 -15.68 5.58 13.10
CA TYR A 17 -16.15 6.69 12.27
C TYR A 17 -16.72 6.22 10.92
N GLU A 18 -16.10 5.23 10.29
CA GLU A 18 -16.54 4.66 9.02
C GLU A 18 -17.88 3.95 9.18
N SER A 19 -17.99 3.09 10.19
CA SER A 19 -19.18 2.26 10.40
C SER A 19 -20.40 3.06 10.87
N GLU A 20 -20.21 4.13 11.65
CA GLU A 20 -21.33 4.83 12.29
C GLU A 20 -21.70 6.15 11.62
N VAL A 21 -20.72 6.85 11.06
CA VAL A 21 -20.91 8.20 10.51
C VAL A 21 -20.31 8.37 9.12
N GLY A 22 -19.74 7.30 8.52
CA GLY A 22 -19.18 7.27 7.16
C GLY A 22 -18.11 8.34 6.92
N ILE A 23 -17.13 8.41 7.82
CA ILE A 23 -15.98 9.32 7.74
C ILE A 23 -14.72 8.46 7.89
N THR A 24 -13.74 8.68 7.02
CA THR A 24 -12.38 8.16 7.18
C THR A 24 -11.45 9.35 7.42
N HIS A 25 -10.50 9.21 8.33
CA HIS A 25 -9.47 10.21 8.57
C HIS A 25 -8.14 9.71 8.05
N ASP A 26 -7.58 10.39 7.07
CA ASP A 26 -6.26 10.05 6.51
C ASP A 26 -5.17 10.95 7.08
N LEU A 27 -4.05 10.35 7.47
CA LEU A 27 -2.88 11.08 7.95
C LEU A 27 -2.09 11.66 6.76
N SER A 28 -2.42 12.89 6.36
CA SER A 28 -1.73 13.56 5.24
C SER A 28 -0.39 14.20 5.62
N TYR A 29 -0.19 14.51 6.90
CA TYR A 29 1.03 15.15 7.40
C TYR A 29 1.26 14.88 8.88
N PHE A 30 2.50 14.54 9.26
CA PHE A 30 2.88 14.24 10.63
C PHE A 30 4.10 15.05 11.08
N LEU A 31 4.02 15.65 12.28
CA LEU A 31 5.08 16.50 12.83
C LEU A 31 5.42 16.09 14.27
N VAL A 32 6.61 15.53 14.45
CA VAL A 32 7.15 15.17 15.77
C VAL A 32 8.08 16.26 16.29
N ARG A 33 7.86 16.70 17.54
CA ARG A 33 8.81 17.54 18.28
C ARG A 33 9.73 16.66 19.10
N THR A 34 10.94 16.45 18.61
CA THR A 34 11.92 15.52 19.20
C THR A 34 12.75 16.13 20.32
N SER A 35 12.68 17.44 20.54
CA SER A 35 13.38 18.12 21.64
C SER A 35 12.52 19.21 22.29
N ALA A 36 12.81 19.50 23.56
CA ALA A 36 12.17 20.60 24.28
C ALA A 36 12.52 21.98 23.68
N ALA A 37 13.60 22.09 22.90
CA ALA A 37 13.94 23.32 22.18
C ALA A 37 13.07 23.52 20.93
N ASP A 38 12.58 22.43 20.35
CA ASP A 38 11.71 22.43 19.17
C ASP A 38 10.21 22.48 19.55
N ASP A 39 9.87 22.31 20.82
CA ASP A 39 8.50 22.45 21.34
C ASP A 39 8.13 23.94 21.49
N PRO A 40 7.30 24.50 20.59
CA PRO A 40 6.92 25.90 20.65
C PRO A 40 5.89 26.21 21.74
N TYR A 41 5.40 25.19 22.45
CA TYR A 41 4.34 25.28 23.45
C TYR A 41 4.88 25.39 24.89
N GLY A 42 6.19 25.17 25.10
CA GLY A 42 6.85 25.37 26.40
C GLY A 42 6.21 24.56 27.55
N SER A 43 6.05 25.16 28.73
CA SER A 43 5.50 24.46 29.92
C SER A 43 3.99 24.66 30.13
N VAL A 44 3.23 25.01 29.08
CA VAL A 44 1.78 25.21 29.20
C VAL A 44 1.05 23.88 29.36
N THR A 45 0.33 23.70 30.46
CA THR A 45 -0.46 22.49 30.81
C THR A 45 -1.97 22.75 30.90
N ASN A 46 -2.42 24.00 30.86
CA ASN A 46 -3.84 24.32 30.77
C ASN A 46 -4.36 23.99 29.36
N SER A 47 -5.30 23.05 29.25
CA SER A 47 -5.77 22.49 27.97
C SER A 47 -6.27 23.57 26.99
N SER A 48 -7.12 24.50 27.43
CA SER A 48 -7.63 25.58 26.56
C SER A 48 -6.52 26.54 26.10
N SER A 49 -5.56 26.86 26.97
CA SER A 49 -4.43 27.71 26.63
C SER A 49 -3.50 27.02 25.63
N LEU A 50 -3.27 25.71 25.81
CA LEU A 50 -2.44 24.90 24.92
C LEU A 50 -3.07 24.76 23.53
N LEU A 51 -4.39 24.49 23.44
CA LEU A 51 -5.10 24.41 22.15
C LEU A 51 -5.05 25.74 21.39
N SER A 52 -5.23 26.86 22.09
CA SER A 52 -5.12 28.19 21.50
C SER A 52 -3.71 28.48 20.97
N GLN A 53 -2.68 28.10 21.73
CA GLN A 53 -1.29 28.25 21.32
C GLN A 53 -0.94 27.34 20.13
N PHE A 54 -1.43 26.10 20.13
CA PHE A 54 -1.29 25.16 19.03
C PHE A 54 -1.84 25.73 17.73
N GLY A 55 -3.11 26.14 17.73
CA GLY A 55 -3.75 26.71 16.54
C GLY A 55 -3.07 28.00 16.05
N THR A 56 -2.65 28.88 16.98
CA THR A 56 -1.94 30.12 16.62
C THR A 56 -0.58 29.83 15.98
N TRP A 57 0.17 28.90 16.56
CA TRP A 57 1.48 28.54 16.05
C TRP A 57 1.37 27.85 14.68
N TRP A 58 0.44 26.91 14.51
CA TRP A 58 0.21 26.22 13.25
C TRP A 58 -0.17 27.20 12.13
N ASN A 59 -1.17 28.06 12.36
CA ASN A 59 -1.60 29.06 11.38
C ASN A 59 -0.50 30.05 10.98
N THR A 60 0.52 30.22 11.81
CA THR A 60 1.66 31.10 11.51
C THR A 60 2.76 30.38 10.73
N ASN A 61 3.01 29.10 11.02
CA ASN A 61 4.24 28.42 10.58
C ASN A 61 4.01 27.28 9.58
N GLN A 62 2.77 26.81 9.40
CA GLN A 62 2.44 25.61 8.61
C GLN A 62 1.41 25.89 7.50
N GLN A 63 1.50 27.06 6.86
CA GLN A 63 0.50 27.56 5.90
C GLN A 63 0.50 26.83 4.54
N LEU A 64 1.57 26.10 4.22
CA LEU A 64 1.71 25.37 2.95
C LEU A 64 1.17 23.94 3.01
N ILE A 65 0.72 23.48 4.18
CA ILE A 65 0.21 22.13 4.38
C ILE A 65 -1.31 22.18 4.26
N GLU A 66 -1.82 21.54 3.20
CA GLU A 66 -3.24 21.33 3.00
C GLU A 66 -3.77 20.29 4.00
N ARG A 67 -4.91 20.59 4.63
CA ARG A 67 -5.50 19.76 5.69
C ARG A 67 -6.97 20.10 5.94
N ASP A 68 -7.71 19.15 6.48
CA ASP A 68 -9.07 19.36 6.98
C ASP A 68 -9.12 19.66 8.49
N VAL A 69 -8.19 19.08 9.24
CA VAL A 69 -8.03 19.19 10.70
C VAL A 69 -6.56 18.99 11.09
N ALA A 70 -6.14 19.54 12.23
CA ALA A 70 -4.84 19.24 12.82
C ALA A 70 -5.03 18.92 14.30
N HIS A 71 -4.43 17.83 14.77
CA HIS A 71 -4.60 17.33 16.13
C HIS A 71 -3.26 17.25 16.85
N LEU A 72 -3.21 17.71 18.10
CA LEU A 72 -1.99 17.68 18.91
C LEU A 72 -2.05 16.54 19.93
N PHE A 73 -1.18 15.54 19.78
CA PHE A 73 -0.91 14.57 20.84
C PHE A 73 0.15 15.13 21.79
N THR A 74 -0.13 15.14 23.09
CA THR A 74 0.81 15.67 24.08
C THR A 74 1.08 14.68 25.21
N GLY A 75 2.36 14.48 25.53
CA GLY A 75 2.77 13.78 26.76
C GLY A 75 2.75 14.66 28.01
N LYS A 76 2.20 15.88 27.94
CA LYS A 76 2.07 16.78 29.09
C LYS A 76 0.87 16.35 29.93
N GLU A 77 1.06 16.30 31.24
CA GLU A 77 -0.04 16.19 32.20
C GLU A 77 -0.83 17.50 32.21
N LEU A 78 -2.07 17.46 31.72
CA LEU A 78 -2.93 18.62 31.64
C LEU A 78 -3.53 18.98 33.00
N ASP A 79 -3.84 20.27 33.19
CA ASP A 79 -4.37 20.77 34.46
C ASP A 79 -5.78 20.24 34.73
N GLY A 80 -5.97 19.62 35.91
CA GLY A 80 -7.29 19.22 36.39
C GLY A 80 -7.71 17.83 35.90
N SER A 81 -8.96 17.69 35.46
CA SER A 81 -9.53 16.40 35.01
C SER A 81 -9.74 16.34 33.50
N VAL A 82 -9.34 17.38 32.76
CA VAL A 82 -9.51 17.46 31.31
C VAL A 82 -8.29 16.85 30.65
N ILE A 83 -8.49 15.77 29.89
CA ILE A 83 -7.43 15.01 29.21
C ILE A 83 -7.47 15.16 27.68
N GLY A 84 -8.44 15.89 27.14
CA GLY A 84 -8.57 16.25 25.74
C GLY A 84 -9.35 17.55 25.60
N ILE A 85 -9.16 18.28 24.50
CA ILE A 85 -10.02 19.42 24.14
C ILE A 85 -9.96 19.72 22.64
N ALA A 86 -11.11 20.00 22.05
CA ALA A 86 -11.25 20.42 20.66
C ALA A 86 -12.22 21.59 20.47
N TYR A 87 -12.07 22.31 19.36
CA TYR A 87 -13.06 23.30 18.94
C TYR A 87 -14.31 22.63 18.35
N LEU A 88 -15.49 23.19 18.61
CA LEU A 88 -16.75 22.61 18.15
C LEU A 88 -17.11 23.03 16.71
N GLY A 89 -17.36 22.06 15.84
CA GLY A 89 -17.96 22.27 14.51
C GLY A 89 -17.07 23.08 13.55
N VAL A 90 -15.81 22.67 13.42
CA VAL A 90 -14.76 23.46 12.76
C VAL A 90 -14.08 22.76 11.58
N ILE A 91 -14.42 21.49 11.26
CA ILE A 91 -13.81 20.79 10.12
C ILE A 91 -13.91 21.63 8.83
N CYS A 92 -12.80 21.65 8.08
CA CYS A 92 -12.55 22.49 6.91
C CYS A 92 -12.58 24.00 7.17
N THR A 93 -12.15 24.40 8.36
CA THR A 93 -11.87 25.80 8.67
C THR A 93 -10.43 25.94 9.13
N ASN A 94 -9.89 27.16 9.06
CA ASN A 94 -8.54 27.46 9.57
C ASN A 94 -8.40 27.27 11.10
N ASN A 95 -9.51 26.98 11.81
CA ASN A 95 -9.53 26.74 13.26
C ASN A 95 -9.83 25.27 13.61
N ALA A 96 -9.79 24.34 12.64
CA ALA A 96 -9.96 22.91 12.87
C ALA A 96 -8.80 22.35 13.71
N TYR A 97 -8.94 22.37 15.04
CA TYR A 97 -7.94 21.91 15.98
C TYR A 97 -8.54 21.13 17.14
N GLY A 98 -7.82 20.10 17.56
CA GLY A 98 -8.02 19.35 18.79
C GLY A 98 -6.68 18.96 19.42
N LEU A 99 -6.72 18.50 20.67
CA LEU A 99 -5.56 17.92 21.34
C LEU A 99 -5.97 16.85 22.35
N ASP A 100 -5.10 15.86 22.51
CA ASP A 100 -5.23 14.79 23.49
C ASP A 100 -3.97 14.68 24.35
N GLN A 101 -4.17 14.47 25.65
CA GLN A 101 -3.13 13.97 26.53
C GLN A 101 -2.93 12.47 26.30
N GLU A 102 -1.67 12.04 26.26
CA GLU A 102 -1.34 10.62 26.30
C GLU A 102 -1.82 10.00 27.62
N PHE A 103 -2.77 9.06 27.53
CA PHE A 103 -3.42 8.45 28.69
C PHE A 103 -3.87 7.00 28.41
N GLY A 104 -4.03 6.22 29.48
CA GLY A 104 -4.80 4.97 29.44
C GLY A 104 -4.23 3.84 28.57
N ASN A 105 -5.08 2.82 28.35
CA ASN A 105 -4.80 1.73 27.41
C ASN A 105 -5.22 2.12 25.97
N PHE A 106 -4.91 1.28 25.00
CA PHE A 106 -5.18 1.54 23.58
C PHE A 106 -6.64 1.92 23.31
N ASN A 107 -7.61 1.14 23.79
CA ASN A 107 -9.04 1.42 23.62
C ASN A 107 -9.45 2.80 24.17
N CYS A 108 -8.87 3.24 25.29
CA CYS A 108 -9.16 4.54 25.86
C CYS A 108 -8.53 5.69 25.06
N ARG A 109 -7.40 5.46 24.38
CA ARG A 109 -6.77 6.46 23.50
C ARG A 109 -7.59 6.64 22.24
N THR A 110 -8.03 5.54 21.64
CA THR A 110 -8.93 5.52 20.48
C THR A 110 -10.24 6.25 20.79
N ASP A 111 -10.82 6.00 21.97
CA ASP A 111 -12.07 6.68 22.40
C ASP A 111 -11.85 8.17 22.67
N LEU A 112 -10.68 8.55 23.22
CA LEU A 112 -10.36 9.96 23.52
C LEU A 112 -10.18 10.79 22.24
N ILE A 113 -9.39 10.30 21.28
CA ILE A 113 -9.26 11.03 20.01
C ILE A 113 -10.59 11.06 19.25
N ALA A 114 -11.36 9.96 19.31
CA ALA A 114 -12.67 9.92 18.69
C ALA A 114 -13.61 10.96 19.30
N HIS A 115 -13.54 11.17 20.62
CA HIS A 115 -14.30 12.18 21.35
C HIS A 115 -13.94 13.60 20.88
N GLU A 116 -12.65 13.93 20.85
CA GLU A 116 -12.22 15.29 20.51
C GLU A 116 -12.45 15.61 19.02
N LEU A 117 -12.21 14.66 18.12
CA LEU A 117 -12.61 14.82 16.72
C LEU A 117 -14.14 14.91 16.58
N GLY A 118 -14.91 14.25 17.45
CA GLY A 118 -16.37 14.33 17.48
C GLY A 118 -16.84 15.76 17.72
N HIS A 119 -16.16 16.50 18.61
CA HIS A 119 -16.36 17.94 18.76
C HIS A 119 -16.00 18.71 17.49
N ASN A 120 -14.87 18.43 16.84
CA ASN A 120 -14.54 19.08 15.55
C ASN A 120 -15.65 18.84 14.51
N TRP A 121 -16.27 17.66 14.51
CA TRP A 121 -17.44 17.27 13.70
C TRP A 121 -18.79 17.76 14.24
N SER A 122 -18.81 18.69 15.20
CA SER A 122 -20.00 19.34 15.75
C SER A 122 -20.87 18.51 16.71
N ALA A 123 -20.40 17.38 17.25
CA ALA A 123 -21.09 16.72 18.34
C ALA A 123 -20.87 17.45 19.68
N ASP A 124 -21.94 17.69 20.42
CA ASP A 124 -21.87 18.05 21.84
C ASP A 124 -21.70 16.79 22.71
N HIS A 125 -21.38 16.99 23.99
CA HIS A 125 -21.41 15.89 24.97
C HIS A 125 -22.80 15.26 25.05
N CYS A 126 -22.87 13.92 25.11
CA CYS A 126 -24.13 13.22 25.33
C CYS A 126 -24.47 13.05 26.82
N ASP A 127 -25.77 13.00 27.14
CA ASP A 127 -26.27 12.59 28.46
C ASP A 127 -26.44 11.06 28.51
N CYS A 128 -25.31 10.35 28.49
CA CYS A 128 -25.20 8.93 28.15
C CYS A 128 -24.41 8.15 29.21
N GLY A 129 -24.99 7.99 30.40
CA GLY A 129 -24.37 7.25 31.50
C GLY A 129 -24.48 5.72 31.41
N ASN A 130 -25.49 5.19 30.70
CA ASN A 130 -25.64 3.76 30.44
C ASN A 130 -26.61 3.51 29.26
N PRO A 131 -26.17 2.90 28.13
CA PRO A 131 -24.79 2.52 27.84
C PRO A 131 -23.87 3.74 27.73
N GLN A 132 -22.57 3.50 27.93
CA GLN A 132 -21.52 4.50 27.77
C GLN A 132 -21.21 4.69 26.28
N TYR A 133 -20.92 5.92 25.88
CA TYR A 133 -20.62 6.29 24.50
C TYR A 133 -19.44 7.26 24.47
N THR A 134 -18.78 7.33 23.31
CA THR A 134 -17.58 8.14 23.07
C THR A 134 -17.75 9.60 23.47
N MET A 135 -18.88 10.26 23.14
CA MET A 135 -19.12 11.66 23.50
C MET A 135 -19.57 11.88 24.96
N ASN A 136 -19.37 10.91 25.85
CA ASN A 136 -19.59 11.12 27.29
C ASN A 136 -18.53 12.11 27.83
N PRO A 137 -18.89 13.09 28.67
CA PRO A 137 -17.94 14.07 29.23
C PRO A 137 -16.87 13.45 30.16
N SER A 138 -16.97 12.17 30.48
CA SER A 138 -15.95 11.39 31.17
C SER A 138 -15.51 10.23 30.28
N ILE A 139 -14.22 9.95 30.23
CA ILE A 139 -13.67 8.89 29.38
C ILE A 139 -14.33 7.54 29.67
N THR A 140 -14.75 6.83 28.63
CA THR A 140 -15.49 5.56 28.76
C THR A 140 -14.78 4.38 28.11
N CYS A 141 -13.89 4.65 27.16
CA CYS A 141 -13.24 3.64 26.33
C CYS A 141 -14.25 2.81 25.51
N ALA A 142 -15.41 3.40 25.22
CA ALA A 142 -16.55 2.72 24.59
C ALA A 142 -16.36 2.52 23.07
N ASN A 143 -15.68 3.44 22.39
CA ASN A 143 -15.46 3.42 20.94
C ASN A 143 -16.77 3.22 20.16
N GLN A 144 -17.80 3.95 20.58
CA GLN A 144 -19.14 3.90 20.01
C GLN A 144 -19.84 5.25 20.20
N PHE A 145 -20.34 5.86 19.13
CA PHE A 145 -21.14 7.09 19.23
C PHE A 145 -22.56 6.77 19.68
N SER A 146 -23.20 7.75 20.33
CA SER A 146 -24.61 7.59 20.69
C SER A 146 -25.46 7.62 19.43
N PRO A 147 -26.19 6.54 19.08
CA PRO A 147 -26.99 6.49 17.85
C PRO A 147 -28.13 7.52 17.81
N THR A 148 -28.51 8.05 18.97
CA THR A 148 -29.66 8.95 19.13
C THR A 148 -29.28 10.40 19.41
N GLN A 149 -28.06 10.66 19.87
CA GLN A 149 -27.60 12.00 20.22
C GLN A 149 -26.52 12.48 19.25
N THR A 150 -25.43 11.73 19.07
CA THR A 150 -24.22 12.29 18.45
C THR A 150 -23.97 11.84 17.02
N VAL A 151 -24.44 10.65 16.61
CA VAL A 151 -24.34 10.19 15.21
C VAL A 151 -25.03 11.18 14.26
N GLY A 152 -26.20 11.70 14.64
CA GLY A 152 -26.95 12.66 13.84
C GLY A 152 -26.24 14.01 13.70
N ASP A 153 -25.59 14.49 14.76
CA ASP A 153 -24.84 15.74 14.76
C ASP A 153 -23.62 15.65 13.83
N ILE A 154 -22.83 14.59 13.98
CA ILE A 154 -21.61 14.36 13.18
C ILE A 154 -21.96 14.16 11.71
N ALA A 155 -22.86 13.22 11.40
CA ALA A 155 -23.25 12.94 10.03
C ALA A 155 -23.92 14.16 9.36
N GLY A 156 -24.72 14.90 10.12
CA GLY A 156 -25.37 16.13 9.67
C GLY A 156 -24.35 17.20 9.31
N PHE A 157 -23.34 17.44 10.17
CA PHE A 157 -22.29 18.42 9.90
C PHE A 157 -21.40 18.01 8.72
N ARG A 158 -20.98 16.74 8.66
CA ARG A 158 -20.24 16.17 7.53
C ARG A 158 -20.94 16.44 6.20
N SER A 159 -22.24 16.18 6.11
CA SER A 159 -23.02 16.40 4.88
C SER A 159 -23.11 17.86 4.43
N THR A 160 -22.69 18.82 5.25
CA THR A 160 -22.58 20.23 4.86
C THR A 160 -21.20 20.64 4.33
N ARG A 161 -20.20 19.76 4.39
CA ARG A 161 -18.82 20.06 3.99
C ARG A 161 -18.61 19.72 2.51
N SER A 162 -18.17 20.70 1.72
CA SER A 162 -17.86 20.53 0.29
C SER A 162 -16.36 20.41 -0.02
N CYS A 163 -15.53 20.49 1.02
CA CYS A 163 -14.08 20.30 1.01
C CYS A 163 -13.66 18.83 1.03
N LEU A 164 -14.57 17.92 1.41
CA LEU A 164 -14.29 16.50 1.60
C LEU A 164 -14.63 15.72 0.33
N GLU A 165 -13.87 14.65 0.08
CA GLU A 165 -14.22 13.64 -0.92
C GLU A 165 -15.43 12.81 -0.44
N SER A 166 -16.38 12.47 -1.33
CA SER A 166 -17.72 12.00 -0.94
C SER A 166 -17.91 10.48 -1.04
N ALA A 167 -18.28 9.84 0.09
CA ALA A 167 -19.05 8.58 0.36
C ALA A 167 -18.89 7.33 -0.56
N PRO A 168 -19.21 6.10 -0.08
CA PRO A 168 -19.27 4.91 -0.92
C PRO A 168 -20.26 5.10 -2.09
N ILE A 169 -19.84 4.70 -3.27
CA ILE A 169 -20.56 4.77 -4.54
C ILE A 169 -20.93 3.36 -5.01
N ARG A 170 -21.93 3.24 -5.88
CA ARG A 170 -22.22 1.98 -6.56
C ARG A 170 -21.11 1.71 -7.59
N CYS A 171 -20.50 0.55 -7.47
CA CYS A 171 -19.44 0.03 -8.32
C CYS A 171 -19.96 -1.16 -9.12
N CYS A 172 -20.06 -1.02 -10.44
CA CYS A 172 -20.43 -2.11 -11.34
C CYS A 172 -19.16 -2.72 -11.96
N LEU A 173 -18.87 -3.98 -11.66
CA LEU A 173 -17.71 -4.69 -12.22
C LEU A 173 -18.03 -5.23 -13.62
N LEU A 174 -16.98 -5.51 -14.40
CA LEU A 174 -17.09 -6.01 -15.77
C LEU A 174 -17.81 -7.35 -15.91
N ASP A 175 -17.93 -8.12 -14.83
CA ASP A 175 -18.67 -9.37 -14.76
C ASP A 175 -20.18 -9.18 -14.48
N GLY A 176 -20.64 -7.93 -14.35
CA GLY A 176 -22.03 -7.56 -14.07
C GLY A 176 -22.40 -7.58 -12.59
N SER A 177 -21.46 -7.85 -11.69
CA SER A 177 -21.66 -7.75 -10.25
C SER A 177 -21.70 -6.28 -9.77
N CYS A 178 -22.35 -6.04 -8.64
CA CYS A 178 -22.55 -4.72 -8.05
C CYS A 178 -22.04 -4.70 -6.62
N GLN A 179 -21.16 -3.76 -6.29
CA GLN A 179 -20.66 -3.52 -4.93
C GLN A 179 -20.84 -2.05 -4.54
N ALA A 180 -21.13 -1.78 -3.26
CA ALA A 180 -21.07 -0.43 -2.71
C ALA A 180 -19.69 -0.23 -2.08
N THR A 181 -18.86 0.67 -2.63
CA THR A 181 -17.45 0.84 -2.24
C THR A 181 -16.99 2.26 -2.55
N PHE A 182 -15.87 2.71 -1.97
CA PHE A 182 -15.33 4.04 -2.25
C PHE A 182 -14.75 4.14 -3.66
N ARG A 183 -14.57 5.38 -4.12
CA ARG A 183 -14.12 5.68 -5.50
C ARG A 183 -12.85 4.93 -5.86
N ASP A 184 -11.84 4.99 -5.01
CA ASP A 184 -10.53 4.44 -5.32
C ASP A 184 -10.54 2.92 -5.27
N GLU A 185 -11.28 2.33 -4.34
CA GLU A 185 -11.46 0.87 -4.25
C GLU A 185 -12.27 0.33 -5.44
N CYS A 186 -13.31 1.04 -5.91
CA CYS A 186 -14.02 0.65 -7.14
C CYS A 186 -13.13 0.70 -8.38
N LEU A 187 -12.30 1.74 -8.51
CA LEU A 187 -11.37 1.90 -9.62
C LEU A 187 -10.26 0.84 -9.58
N ASN A 188 -9.78 0.47 -8.39
CA ASN A 188 -8.80 -0.61 -8.19
C ASN A 188 -9.35 -1.99 -8.56
N LEU A 189 -10.67 -2.19 -8.44
CA LEU A 189 -11.36 -3.41 -8.88
C LEU A 189 -11.71 -3.40 -10.38
N GLY A 190 -11.42 -2.32 -11.11
CA GLY A 190 -11.78 -2.17 -12.52
C GLY A 190 -13.28 -1.96 -12.75
N GLY A 191 -14.00 -1.47 -11.75
CA GLY A 191 -15.43 -1.19 -11.80
C GLY A 191 -15.78 0.22 -12.27
N PHE A 192 -17.02 0.40 -12.70
CA PHE A 192 -17.57 1.70 -13.13
C PHE A 192 -18.43 2.34 -12.05
N LEU A 193 -18.31 3.66 -11.93
CA LEU A 193 -18.89 4.47 -10.86
C LEU A 193 -20.30 4.99 -11.23
N ASP A 194 -21.28 4.79 -10.34
CA ASP A 194 -22.52 5.57 -10.31
C ASP A 194 -22.50 6.51 -9.09
N SER A 195 -22.43 7.81 -9.36
CA SER A 195 -22.12 8.87 -8.38
C SER A 195 -23.32 9.32 -7.53
N THR A 196 -24.49 8.68 -7.65
CA THR A 196 -25.72 9.18 -7.04
C THR A 196 -26.44 8.22 -6.10
N ASP A 197 -26.06 6.94 -6.04
CA ASP A 197 -26.72 5.92 -5.21
C ASP A 197 -25.77 4.75 -4.89
N ALA A 198 -25.64 4.37 -3.61
CA ALA A 198 -24.80 3.26 -3.15
C ALA A 198 -25.52 1.89 -3.10
N SER A 199 -26.79 1.80 -3.51
CA SER A 199 -27.56 0.56 -3.40
C SER A 199 -27.23 -0.45 -4.49
N CYS A 200 -27.12 -1.75 -4.18
CA CYS A 200 -26.82 -2.80 -5.18
C CYS A 200 -27.91 -3.88 -5.26
N PRO A 201 -29.10 -3.59 -5.83
CA PRO A 201 -30.10 -4.62 -6.12
C PRO A 201 -29.60 -5.62 -7.20
N PRO A 202 -30.15 -6.84 -7.29
CA PRO A 202 -29.68 -7.89 -8.22
C PRO A 202 -29.73 -7.51 -9.71
N GLU A 203 -30.44 -6.44 -10.06
CA GLU A 203 -30.63 -5.95 -11.42
C GLU A 203 -29.92 -4.59 -11.66
N ALA A 204 -29.08 -4.14 -10.72
CA ALA A 204 -28.48 -2.81 -10.73
C ALA A 204 -27.55 -2.58 -11.94
N CYS A 205 -26.76 -3.59 -12.31
CA CYS A 205 -25.76 -3.50 -13.39
C CYS A 205 -26.19 -4.25 -14.67
N THR A 206 -27.47 -4.62 -14.82
CA THR A 206 -27.98 -5.46 -15.94
C THR A 206 -29.06 -4.79 -16.82
N GLN A 207 -29.35 -3.50 -16.62
CA GLN A 207 -30.33 -2.77 -17.45
C GLN A 207 -29.76 -2.39 -18.84
N THR A 208 -30.62 -2.13 -19.83
CA THR A 208 -30.27 -1.77 -21.23
C THR A 208 -29.98 -0.27 -21.39
N TRP A 209 -28.95 0.06 -22.18
CA TRP A 209 -28.42 1.41 -22.37
C TRP A 209 -28.45 1.79 -23.85
N ALA A 210 -28.59 3.08 -24.15
CA ALA A 210 -28.39 3.62 -25.50
C ALA A 210 -26.87 3.70 -25.79
N CYS A 211 -26.38 2.84 -26.68
CA CYS A 211 -25.02 2.86 -27.23
C CYS A 211 -24.98 3.84 -28.42
N CYS A 212 -24.38 5.02 -28.25
CA CYS A 212 -24.15 6.02 -29.30
C CYS A 212 -22.77 5.82 -29.96
N PHE A 213 -22.78 5.39 -31.22
CA PHE A 213 -21.58 5.21 -32.03
C PHE A 213 -21.11 6.52 -32.66
N PRO A 214 -19.80 6.65 -32.96
CA PRO A 214 -19.22 7.89 -33.52
C PRO A 214 -19.80 8.33 -34.87
N ASP A 215 -20.39 7.41 -35.63
CA ASP A 215 -21.09 7.67 -36.90
C ASP A 215 -22.53 8.18 -36.72
N GLY A 216 -22.96 8.38 -35.46
CA GLY A 216 -24.29 8.86 -35.09
C GLY A 216 -25.34 7.76 -34.97
N VAL A 217 -24.97 6.49 -35.14
CA VAL A 217 -25.88 5.35 -34.96
C VAL A 217 -26.11 5.10 -33.46
N CYS A 218 -27.36 4.81 -33.08
CA CYS A 218 -27.70 4.41 -31.72
C CYS A 218 -28.26 2.98 -31.70
N LEU A 219 -27.72 2.10 -30.85
CA LEU A 219 -28.23 0.76 -30.59
C LEU A 219 -28.49 0.56 -29.09
N GLU A 220 -29.45 -0.29 -28.72
CA GLU A 220 -29.69 -0.62 -27.30
C GLU A 220 -28.94 -1.90 -26.91
N GLY A 221 -28.14 -1.84 -25.85
CA GLY A 221 -27.30 -2.97 -25.38
C GLY A 221 -26.88 -2.83 -23.92
N ASP A 222 -26.29 -3.87 -23.35
CA ASP A 222 -25.65 -3.75 -22.03
C ASP A 222 -24.33 -2.94 -22.13
N PRO A 223 -23.84 -2.34 -21.02
CA PRO A 223 -22.69 -1.45 -21.05
C PRO A 223 -21.40 -2.08 -21.57
N ALA A 224 -21.13 -3.34 -21.19
CA ALA A 224 -19.93 -4.07 -21.59
C ALA A 224 -19.95 -4.35 -23.10
N SER A 225 -21.12 -4.67 -23.64
CA SER A 225 -21.35 -4.83 -25.08
C SER A 225 -21.24 -3.51 -25.84
N CYS A 226 -21.77 -2.40 -25.31
CA CYS A 226 -21.63 -1.07 -25.94
C CYS A 226 -20.15 -0.66 -26.02
N PHE A 227 -19.39 -0.87 -24.94
CA PHE A 227 -18.00 -0.45 -24.82
C PHE A 227 -17.07 -1.30 -25.69
N THR A 228 -17.26 -2.63 -25.67
CA THR A 228 -16.51 -3.57 -26.53
C THR A 228 -16.77 -3.32 -28.01
N ALA A 229 -17.94 -2.77 -28.36
CA ALA A 229 -18.28 -2.38 -29.73
C ALA A 229 -17.82 -0.95 -30.10
N GLY A 230 -17.23 -0.19 -29.17
CA GLY A 230 -16.72 1.16 -29.42
C GLY A 230 -17.78 2.27 -29.44
N ALA A 231 -18.92 2.07 -28.75
CA ALA A 231 -19.95 3.08 -28.58
C ALA A 231 -19.84 3.79 -27.22
N SER A 232 -20.18 5.08 -27.20
CA SER A 232 -20.42 5.82 -25.96
C SER A 232 -21.77 5.45 -25.35
N VAL A 233 -21.85 5.32 -24.04
CA VAL A 233 -23.09 4.92 -23.32
C VAL A 233 -23.84 6.16 -22.80
N GLY A 234 -25.16 6.21 -23.00
CA GLY A 234 -26.04 7.23 -22.43
C GLY A 234 -26.29 7.05 -20.92
N THR A 235 -27.12 7.89 -20.29
CA THR A 235 -27.46 7.75 -18.86
C THR A 235 -28.28 6.47 -18.57
N LEU A 236 -28.31 6.00 -17.32
CA LEU A 236 -29.10 4.83 -16.90
C LEU A 236 -30.58 4.95 -17.36
N ASN A 237 -31.14 3.87 -17.94
CA ASN A 237 -32.48 3.83 -18.57
C ASN A 237 -32.68 4.73 -19.80
N SER A 238 -31.59 5.16 -20.45
CA SER A 238 -31.68 5.84 -21.73
C SER A 238 -31.96 4.84 -22.87
N THR A 239 -32.92 5.19 -23.74
CA THR A 239 -33.25 4.45 -24.96
C THR A 239 -32.83 5.26 -26.18
N CYS A 240 -32.56 4.60 -27.30
CA CYS A 240 -32.20 5.31 -28.54
C CYS A 240 -33.31 6.23 -29.07
N ALA A 241 -34.55 6.06 -28.57
CA ALA A 241 -35.67 6.95 -28.86
C ALA A 241 -35.66 8.24 -28.01
N ALA A 242 -35.01 8.24 -26.85
CA ALA A 242 -34.92 9.38 -25.92
C ALA A 242 -33.56 10.11 -25.99
N THR A 243 -32.51 9.42 -26.46
CA THR A 243 -31.15 9.96 -26.60
C THR A 243 -30.88 10.37 -28.04
N ALA A 244 -30.75 11.67 -28.30
CA ALA A 244 -30.23 12.14 -29.57
C ALA A 244 -28.70 12.01 -29.56
N CYS A 245 -28.15 10.99 -30.23
CA CYS A 245 -26.72 10.88 -30.45
C CYS A 245 -26.30 12.05 -31.37
N ASP A 246 -25.81 13.13 -30.77
CA ASP A 246 -25.32 14.31 -31.46
C ASP A 246 -23.79 14.16 -31.65
N PRO A 247 -23.29 14.00 -32.89
CA PRO A 247 -21.86 13.81 -33.15
C PRO A 247 -21.00 15.00 -32.72
N ALA A 248 -21.61 16.15 -32.36
CA ALA A 248 -20.91 17.36 -31.94
C ALA A 248 -20.85 17.60 -30.42
N ARG A 249 -21.40 16.72 -29.58
CA ARG A 249 -21.46 16.92 -28.10
C ARG A 249 -20.62 15.98 -27.24
N ALA A 250 -19.70 15.22 -27.83
CA ALA A 250 -18.66 14.53 -27.04
C ALA A 250 -17.68 15.57 -26.46
N SER A 251 -17.88 15.94 -25.19
CA SER A 251 -16.95 16.79 -24.44
C SER A 251 -15.68 16.03 -24.13
N VAL A 252 -14.61 16.50 -24.77
CA VAL A 252 -13.19 16.23 -24.61
C VAL A 252 -12.76 15.96 -23.16
N THR A 253 -12.30 14.75 -22.88
CA THR A 253 -11.16 14.49 -21.99
C THR A 253 -10.03 13.93 -22.86
N ARG A 254 -8.83 14.47 -22.67
CA ARG A 254 -7.64 14.20 -23.50
C ARG A 254 -7.23 12.74 -23.35
N GLU A 255 -7.16 12.01 -24.46
CA GLU A 255 -6.34 10.81 -24.61
C GLU A 255 -5.47 10.98 -25.86
N VAL A 256 -4.17 10.74 -25.67
CA VAL A 256 -3.14 10.79 -26.71
C VAL A 256 -2.99 9.38 -27.27
N PHE A 257 -3.16 9.22 -28.58
CA PHE A 257 -2.89 7.97 -29.30
C PHE A 257 -1.50 8.05 -29.95
N ILE A 258 -0.65 7.05 -29.75
CA ILE A 258 0.58 6.82 -30.53
C ILE A 258 0.37 5.56 -31.36
N ASP A 259 0.38 5.75 -32.68
CA ASP A 259 0.43 4.68 -33.68
C ASP A 259 1.89 4.29 -33.96
N LEU A 260 2.14 3.00 -34.19
CA LEU A 260 3.45 2.45 -34.53
C LEU A 260 3.34 1.73 -35.88
N HIS A 261 3.97 2.26 -36.94
CA HIS A 261 4.76 1.38 -37.81
C HIS A 261 5.92 2.07 -38.55
N PRO A 262 7.01 1.31 -38.81
CA PRO A 262 8.30 1.80 -39.28
C PRO A 262 8.52 1.57 -40.79
N GLU A 263 9.16 2.51 -41.46
CA GLU A 263 9.92 2.18 -42.66
C GLU A 263 11.41 2.08 -42.29
N GLY A 264 11.99 0.87 -42.22
CA GLY A 264 13.45 0.71 -42.36
C GLY A 264 14.24 -0.31 -41.51
N GLY A 265 13.66 -1.05 -40.55
CA GLY A 265 14.44 -1.93 -39.65
C GLY A 265 14.32 -3.45 -39.94
N ARG A 266 15.45 -4.15 -40.09
CA ARG A 266 15.52 -5.63 -40.23
C ARG A 266 15.31 -6.34 -38.89
N THR A 267 14.46 -7.36 -38.84
CA THR A 267 14.39 -8.33 -37.73
C THR A 267 15.36 -9.49 -37.98
N GLU A 268 16.35 -9.70 -37.11
CA GLU A 268 17.20 -10.91 -37.12
C GLU A 268 17.07 -11.68 -35.79
N ILE A 269 16.79 -12.98 -35.87
CA ILE A 269 16.73 -13.91 -34.72
C ILE A 269 17.94 -14.86 -34.80
N TRP A 270 18.69 -14.98 -33.70
CA TRP A 270 19.92 -15.79 -33.63
C TRP A 270 19.63 -17.31 -33.63
N GLN A 271 20.39 -18.06 -34.44
CA GLN A 271 20.15 -19.46 -34.79
C GLN A 271 20.61 -20.50 -33.74
N THR A 272 21.28 -20.08 -32.66
CA THR A 272 21.97 -21.01 -31.74
C THR A 272 21.12 -21.57 -30.59
N GLU A 273 19.91 -21.04 -30.34
CA GLU A 273 19.01 -21.57 -29.30
C GLU A 273 17.88 -22.47 -29.84
N LEU A 274 17.81 -22.68 -31.16
CA LEU A 274 16.72 -23.41 -31.80
C LEU A 274 16.96 -24.92 -31.95
N SER A 275 18.13 -25.45 -31.56
CA SER A 275 18.43 -26.89 -31.67
C SER A 275 17.93 -27.73 -30.48
N GLN A 276 17.14 -27.18 -29.55
CA GLN A 276 16.59 -27.91 -28.41
C GLN A 276 15.10 -28.29 -28.55
N PHE A 277 14.45 -27.95 -29.66
CA PHE A 277 13.00 -28.14 -29.85
C PHE A 277 12.70 -29.15 -30.98
N ALA A 278 12.24 -30.34 -30.62
CA ALA A 278 12.05 -31.47 -31.54
C ALA A 278 10.79 -31.43 -32.41
N ASN A 279 10.02 -30.33 -32.43
CA ASN A 279 8.74 -30.23 -33.17
C ASN A 279 8.53 -28.88 -33.86
N VAL A 280 9.50 -28.41 -34.67
CA VAL A 280 9.28 -27.28 -35.58
C VAL A 280 9.37 -27.77 -37.03
N GLY A 281 8.23 -27.76 -37.72
CA GLY A 281 8.17 -27.94 -39.16
C GLY A 281 8.67 -26.69 -39.90
N LYS A 282 9.83 -26.83 -40.55
CA LYS A 282 10.34 -26.12 -41.75
C LYS A 282 10.02 -24.62 -41.96
N ILE A 283 11.10 -23.83 -42.04
CA ILE A 283 11.13 -22.43 -42.53
C ILE A 283 11.16 -22.38 -44.07
N LEU A 284 10.41 -21.44 -44.66
CA LEU A 284 10.51 -20.92 -46.05
C LEU A 284 10.06 -19.44 -45.96
N GLY A 285 10.71 -18.36 -46.40
CA GLY A 285 11.95 -18.05 -47.12
C GLY A 285 11.78 -16.59 -47.67
N VAL A 286 12.81 -15.75 -47.59
CA VAL A 286 12.80 -14.33 -48.02
C VAL A 286 13.23 -14.18 -49.48
N THR A 287 12.50 -13.41 -50.32
CA THR A 287 12.98 -12.74 -51.56
C THR A 287 12.01 -11.60 -51.96
N GLY A 288 12.38 -10.39 -52.45
CA GLY A 288 13.68 -9.86 -52.85
C GLY A 288 13.70 -8.36 -53.29
N THR A 289 14.95 -7.90 -53.43
CA THR A 289 15.71 -6.78 -54.10
C THR A 289 15.11 -5.62 -54.96
N PRO A 290 15.92 -4.55 -55.22
CA PRO A 290 15.49 -3.19 -55.64
C PRO A 290 15.06 -2.92 -57.10
N GLU A 291 14.88 -3.91 -57.97
CA GLU A 291 14.87 -3.67 -59.43
C GLU A 291 13.54 -3.85 -60.19
N ARG A 292 12.41 -4.19 -59.54
CA ARG A 292 11.09 -4.24 -60.22
C ARG A 292 9.95 -3.85 -59.29
N PRO A 293 9.35 -2.64 -59.44
CA PRO A 293 8.16 -2.26 -58.71
C PRO A 293 6.96 -2.98 -59.34
N LEU A 294 6.06 -3.58 -58.53
CA LEU A 294 4.80 -4.10 -59.05
C LEU A 294 3.63 -3.23 -58.58
N VAL A 295 2.99 -2.67 -59.61
CA VAL A 295 1.81 -1.81 -59.61
C VAL A 295 0.59 -2.55 -59.05
N LEU A 296 -0.04 -1.99 -58.02
CA LEU A 296 -1.36 -2.38 -57.53
C LEU A 296 -2.44 -1.80 -58.48
N ALA A 297 -3.34 -2.64 -58.97
CA ALA A 297 -4.62 -2.17 -59.51
C ALA A 297 -5.56 -1.89 -58.33
N SER A 298 -6.10 -0.67 -58.25
CA SER A 298 -6.92 -0.21 -57.13
C SER A 298 -8.26 -0.96 -57.00
N ALA A 299 -8.79 -1.02 -55.77
CA ALA A 299 -10.03 -1.70 -55.40
C ALA A 299 -11.33 -1.13 -56.01
N THR A 300 -11.24 -0.16 -56.93
CA THR A 300 -12.40 0.34 -57.69
C THR A 300 -12.75 -0.57 -58.87
N GLU A 301 -11.79 -1.33 -59.43
CA GLU A 301 -12.08 -2.29 -60.52
C GLU A 301 -12.66 -3.63 -60.03
N LEU A 302 -12.56 -3.94 -58.73
CA LEU A 302 -13.12 -5.18 -58.15
C LEU A 302 -14.62 -5.09 -57.79
N ARG A 303 -15.24 -3.90 -57.82
CA ARG A 303 -16.66 -3.73 -57.45
C ARG A 303 -17.65 -3.74 -58.62
N GLN A 304 -17.20 -3.85 -59.87
CA GLN A 304 -18.10 -3.72 -61.04
C GLN A 304 -18.32 -4.99 -61.88
N ASN A 305 -17.78 -6.17 -61.52
CA ASN A 305 -18.05 -7.39 -62.29
C ASN A 305 -18.01 -8.68 -61.44
N PRO A 306 -19.14 -9.28 -61.04
CA PRO A 306 -19.16 -10.42 -60.13
C PRO A 306 -19.00 -11.81 -60.79
N GLU A 307 -18.75 -11.94 -62.10
CA GLU A 307 -18.94 -13.24 -62.78
C GLU A 307 -17.71 -13.90 -63.44
N ASP A 308 -16.52 -13.31 -63.46
CA ASP A 308 -15.34 -14.01 -63.99
C ASP A 308 -14.10 -13.72 -63.14
N LEU A 309 -13.73 -14.69 -62.29
CA LEU A 309 -12.39 -15.25 -62.11
C LEU A 309 -12.38 -16.22 -60.91
N GLY A 310 -11.81 -17.39 -61.13
CA GLY A 310 -12.04 -18.61 -60.35
C GLY A 310 -11.28 -18.71 -59.02
N ARG A 311 -11.68 -19.74 -58.28
CA ARG A 311 -11.14 -20.17 -56.98
C ARG A 311 -9.60 -20.18 -56.93
N LEU A 312 -9.06 -19.73 -55.79
CA LEU A 312 -7.66 -19.87 -55.35
C LEU A 312 -7.23 -21.35 -55.30
N GLY A 313 -6.93 -21.93 -56.45
CA GLY A 313 -6.45 -23.31 -56.59
C GLY A 313 -5.31 -23.50 -57.59
N ASP A 314 -4.86 -22.47 -58.30
CA ASP A 314 -3.86 -22.59 -59.36
C ASP A 314 -2.71 -21.58 -59.23
N PHE A 315 -1.81 -21.83 -58.26
CA PHE A 315 -0.41 -21.39 -58.35
C PHE A 315 0.51 -22.57 -57.96
N PRO A 316 1.54 -22.92 -58.76
CA PRO A 316 2.31 -24.14 -58.52
C PRO A 316 3.36 -23.92 -57.44
N GLY A 317 3.18 -24.54 -56.26
CA GLY A 317 4.25 -24.70 -55.27
C GLY A 317 3.88 -24.54 -53.79
N ALA A 318 2.69 -24.03 -53.45
CA ALA A 318 2.25 -23.91 -52.06
C ALA A 318 1.30 -25.07 -51.69
N VAL A 319 1.69 -25.89 -50.72
CA VAL A 319 0.81 -26.88 -50.07
C VAL A 319 0.52 -26.35 -48.68
N SER A 320 -0.70 -25.86 -48.42
CA SER A 320 -1.17 -25.51 -47.07
C SER A 320 -2.06 -26.64 -46.55
N GLY A 321 -1.73 -27.18 -45.38
CA GLY A 321 -2.63 -28.07 -44.63
C GLY A 321 -3.62 -27.25 -43.80
N SER A 322 -4.65 -27.89 -43.24
CA SER A 322 -5.49 -27.23 -42.21
C SER A 322 -4.65 -27.00 -40.95
N GLY A 323 -4.48 -25.74 -40.54
CA GLY A 323 -3.77 -25.37 -39.31
C GLY A 323 -2.62 -24.36 -39.46
N ASP A 324 -2.41 -23.75 -40.63
CA ASP A 324 -1.33 -22.78 -40.82
C ASP A 324 -1.80 -21.31 -40.63
N SER A 325 -1.02 -20.49 -39.92
CA SER A 325 -1.27 -19.05 -39.68
C SER A 325 -0.40 -18.15 -40.58
N TRP A 326 -0.90 -16.98 -41.01
CA TRP A 326 -0.18 -16.01 -41.86
C TRP A 326 -0.54 -14.55 -41.55
N VAL A 327 0.31 -13.60 -41.98
CA VAL A 327 0.16 -12.13 -41.82
C VAL A 327 0.47 -11.41 -43.15
N VAL A 328 -0.31 -10.38 -43.52
CA VAL A 328 -0.08 -9.50 -44.69
C VAL A 328 -0.21 -8.03 -44.27
N VAL A 329 0.64 -7.14 -44.82
CA VAL A 329 0.64 -5.67 -44.59
C VAL A 329 0.61 -4.94 -45.95
N GLY A 330 -0.19 -3.88 -46.11
CA GLY A 330 -0.30 -3.06 -47.35
C GLY A 330 -0.25 -1.55 -47.08
N GLN A 331 0.11 -0.73 -48.09
CA GLN A 331 0.29 0.73 -48.02
C GLN A 331 -0.99 1.55 -48.37
N PRO A 332 -1.11 2.83 -47.92
CA PRO A 332 -2.22 3.74 -48.23
C PRO A 332 -1.96 4.71 -49.43
N ASP A 333 -3.03 5.15 -50.08
CA ASP A 333 -3.05 6.27 -51.06
C ASP A 333 -3.64 7.56 -50.43
N ASP A 334 -3.27 8.72 -50.97
CA ASP A 334 -3.31 10.09 -50.42
C ASP A 334 -4.65 10.72 -49.98
N HIS A 335 -5.76 10.00 -49.80
CA HIS A 335 -7.06 10.63 -49.47
C HIS A 335 -8.01 9.89 -48.51
N GLU A 336 -7.60 8.81 -47.84
CA GLU A 336 -8.40 8.17 -46.78
C GLU A 336 -7.50 7.83 -45.57
N THR A 337 -7.70 8.49 -44.42
CA THR A 337 -6.93 8.26 -43.19
C THR A 337 -7.56 7.16 -42.33
N GLY A 338 -7.54 5.92 -42.83
CA GLY A 338 -7.80 4.75 -41.99
C GLY A 338 -7.70 3.42 -42.74
N PHE A 339 -6.85 2.52 -42.26
CA PHE A 339 -7.02 1.08 -42.49
C PHE A 339 -7.18 0.35 -41.17
N THR A 340 -8.09 -0.63 -41.18
CA THR A 340 -8.40 -1.56 -40.09
C THR A 340 -7.33 -2.66 -40.02
N ALA A 341 -6.71 -2.88 -38.86
CA ALA A 341 -6.04 -4.14 -38.57
C ALA A 341 -7.10 -5.19 -38.19
N GLY A 342 -7.25 -6.24 -39.00
CA GLY A 342 -8.11 -7.39 -38.69
C GLY A 342 -7.26 -8.64 -38.52
N PHE A 343 -7.29 -9.25 -37.34
CA PHE A 343 -6.84 -10.62 -37.15
C PHE A 343 -7.94 -11.58 -37.61
N ALA A 344 -7.61 -12.54 -38.48
CA ALA A 344 -8.54 -13.61 -38.85
C ALA A 344 -7.97 -14.97 -38.44
N GLY A 345 -8.48 -15.49 -37.32
CA GLY A 345 -8.43 -16.91 -36.95
C GLY A 345 -7.38 -17.28 -35.90
N VAL A 346 -7.83 -17.56 -34.67
CA VAL A 346 -7.10 -18.36 -33.67
C VAL A 346 -7.93 -19.60 -33.38
N ASP A 347 -7.28 -20.74 -33.15
CA ASP A 347 -7.92 -22.03 -32.85
C ASP A 347 -8.93 -21.95 -31.69
N ALA A 348 -9.97 -22.77 -31.76
CA ALA A 348 -10.96 -22.92 -30.70
C ALA A 348 -10.32 -23.54 -29.44
N GLY A 349 -9.75 -22.68 -28.58
CA GLY A 349 -9.19 -23.08 -27.27
C GLY A 349 -8.03 -22.24 -26.74
N ALA A 350 -7.52 -21.25 -27.47
CA ALA A 350 -6.48 -20.35 -26.96
C ALA A 350 -6.97 -18.89 -26.97
N SER A 351 -6.96 -18.25 -25.81
CA SER A 351 -7.23 -16.81 -25.64
C SER A 351 -5.92 -16.06 -25.40
N VAL A 352 -5.72 -14.95 -26.11
CA VAL A 352 -4.63 -14.00 -25.85
C VAL A 352 -5.04 -13.19 -24.62
N VAL A 353 -4.26 -13.26 -23.53
CA VAL A 353 -4.65 -12.65 -22.24
C VAL A 353 -4.20 -11.19 -22.11
N SER A 354 -3.08 -10.76 -22.71
CA SER A 354 -2.68 -9.34 -22.77
C SER A 354 -1.34 -9.18 -23.51
N GLY A 355 -1.20 -8.13 -24.31
CA GLY A 355 0.12 -7.51 -24.55
C GLY A 355 0.36 -6.46 -23.47
N PHE A 356 1.56 -6.36 -22.91
CA PHE A 356 1.88 -5.36 -21.89
C PHE A 356 1.67 -3.94 -22.45
N GLY A 357 0.55 -3.34 -22.06
CA GLY A 357 0.34 -1.90 -22.01
C GLY A 357 0.63 -1.44 -20.58
N PHE A 358 1.28 -0.29 -20.48
CA PHE A 358 1.88 0.32 -19.30
C PHE A 358 0.97 0.36 -18.05
N PHE A 359 1.57 0.15 -16.87
CA PHE A 359 1.00 0.60 -15.59
C PHE A 359 1.12 2.12 -15.49
N GLU A 360 0.01 2.79 -15.18
CA GLU A 360 -0.04 4.19 -14.74
C GLU A 360 -0.17 4.20 -13.22
N ASP A 361 0.85 4.70 -12.52
CA ASP A 361 0.79 5.11 -11.11
C ASP A 361 0.84 6.66 -11.10
N GLN A 362 0.00 7.31 -10.29
CA GLN A 362 -0.16 8.77 -10.29
C GLN A 362 0.98 9.46 -9.53
N GLY A 363 2.09 9.64 -10.25
CA GLY A 363 3.12 10.61 -9.96
C GLY A 363 3.89 10.85 -11.26
N GLY A 364 3.50 11.88 -12.01
CA GLY A 364 3.96 12.11 -13.38
C GLY A 364 5.45 11.82 -13.60
N ALA A 365 5.74 10.86 -14.48
CA ALA A 365 7.03 10.84 -15.14
C ALA A 365 7.11 12.12 -15.96
N ILE A 366 7.90 13.07 -15.46
CA ILE A 366 8.47 14.12 -16.29
C ILE A 366 9.20 13.37 -17.40
N PHE A 367 8.75 13.54 -18.65
CA PHE A 367 9.65 13.40 -19.78
C PHE A 367 10.80 14.38 -19.53
N ASP A 368 11.92 13.91 -19.01
CA ASP A 368 13.16 14.66 -19.06
C ASP A 368 13.51 14.79 -20.55
N GLN A 369 13.58 16.03 -21.04
CA GLN A 369 14.00 16.35 -22.41
C GLN A 369 15.50 16.05 -22.66
N ASN A 370 16.12 15.21 -21.83
CA ASN A 370 17.49 14.77 -21.94
C ASN A 370 17.56 13.24 -22.12
N PRO A 371 17.91 12.71 -23.31
CA PRO A 371 17.82 11.29 -23.66
C PRO A 371 18.83 10.36 -22.95
N SER A 372 19.47 10.81 -21.88
CA SER A 372 20.57 10.08 -21.22
C SER A 372 20.15 9.19 -20.05
N SER A 373 18.88 9.21 -19.64
CA SER A 373 18.35 8.32 -18.59
C SER A 373 17.27 7.39 -19.15
N SER A 374 17.65 6.13 -19.36
CA SER A 374 16.72 5.09 -19.79
C SER A 374 15.79 4.67 -18.64
N PRO A 375 14.47 4.54 -18.84
CA PRO A 375 13.56 4.04 -17.82
C PRO A 375 13.82 2.56 -17.52
N VAL A 376 13.84 2.20 -16.24
CA VAL A 376 14.07 0.84 -15.72
C VAL A 376 12.93 0.46 -14.79
N VAL A 377 12.25 -0.66 -15.06
CA VAL A 377 11.24 -1.25 -14.17
C VAL A 377 11.69 -2.67 -13.81
N GLY A 378 11.76 -2.99 -12.52
CA GLY A 378 12.19 -4.32 -12.04
C GLY A 378 13.62 -4.71 -12.44
N GLY A 379 14.52 -3.74 -12.64
CA GLY A 379 15.91 -4.01 -13.04
C GLY A 379 16.14 -4.25 -14.55
N THR A 380 15.11 -4.08 -15.40
CA THR A 380 15.23 -4.23 -16.87
C THR A 380 15.01 -2.88 -17.57
N THR A 381 15.95 -2.48 -18.43
CA THR A 381 15.90 -1.24 -19.22
C THR A 381 14.88 -1.35 -20.36
N LEU A 382 13.85 -0.50 -20.36
CA LEU A 382 12.70 -0.62 -21.28
C LEU A 382 12.85 0.18 -22.58
N ALA A 383 13.64 1.25 -22.57
CA ALA A 383 13.98 2.03 -23.78
C ALA A 383 15.41 2.57 -23.70
N GLN A 384 16.23 2.36 -24.74
CA GLN A 384 17.61 2.85 -24.78
C GLN A 384 17.97 3.40 -26.16
N ILE A 385 18.62 4.57 -26.20
CA ILE A 385 19.25 5.05 -27.43
C ILE A 385 20.59 4.35 -27.61
N SER A 386 20.73 3.56 -28.66
CA SER A 386 21.98 2.92 -29.04
C SER A 386 23.01 3.96 -29.50
N THR A 387 24.28 3.61 -29.44
CA THR A 387 25.40 4.49 -29.82
C THR A 387 25.38 4.97 -31.27
N ASP A 388 24.51 4.44 -32.12
CA ASP A 388 24.27 4.81 -33.52
C ASP A 388 22.95 5.56 -33.76
N GLY A 389 22.29 6.07 -32.70
CA GLY A 389 21.13 6.97 -32.80
C GLY A 389 19.76 6.28 -32.91
N ARG A 390 19.69 4.97 -32.63
CA ARG A 390 18.45 4.18 -32.69
C ARG A 390 17.82 4.08 -31.30
N LEU A 391 16.52 4.27 -31.18
CA LEU A 391 15.75 4.04 -29.96
C LEU A 391 15.29 2.57 -29.94
N VAL A 392 15.70 1.81 -28.92
CA VAL A 392 15.45 0.37 -28.81
C VAL A 392 14.49 0.08 -27.66
N TYR A 393 13.33 -0.49 -27.97
CA TYR A 393 12.31 -0.97 -27.03
C TYR A 393 12.41 -2.47 -26.82
N ARG A 394 12.28 -2.94 -25.58
CA ARG A 394 12.30 -4.37 -25.23
C ARG A 394 11.06 -4.72 -24.41
N GLY A 395 10.41 -5.84 -24.72
CA GLY A 395 9.22 -6.31 -24.01
C GLY A 395 9.04 -7.83 -24.11
N SER A 396 8.00 -8.35 -23.47
CA SER A 396 7.63 -9.78 -23.51
C SER A 396 6.14 -9.96 -23.77
N LEU A 397 5.76 -11.03 -24.44
CA LEU A 397 4.39 -11.45 -24.70
C LEU A 397 4.08 -12.70 -23.87
N LEU A 398 3.01 -12.68 -23.07
CA LEU A 398 2.58 -13.83 -22.28
C LEU A 398 1.41 -14.55 -22.98
N ILE A 399 1.55 -15.85 -23.14
CA ILE A 399 0.54 -16.71 -23.77
C ILE A 399 0.15 -17.80 -22.80
N GLU A 400 -1.14 -17.91 -22.51
CA GLU A 400 -1.67 -19.00 -21.71
C GLU A 400 -1.77 -20.28 -22.55
N GLN A 401 -1.24 -21.38 -22.01
CA GLN A 401 -1.25 -22.67 -22.67
C GLN A 401 -2.50 -23.48 -22.29
N ALA A 402 -3.00 -24.27 -23.24
CA ALA A 402 -4.19 -25.10 -23.06
C ALA A 402 -4.09 -26.15 -21.92
N SER A 403 -2.90 -26.42 -21.38
CA SER A 403 -2.69 -27.29 -20.23
C SER A 403 -2.77 -26.58 -18.87
N GLY A 404 -3.02 -25.28 -18.84
CA GLY A 404 -2.89 -24.42 -17.67
C GLY A 404 -1.42 -24.05 -17.43
N GLY A 405 -1.10 -22.77 -17.60
CA GLY A 405 0.25 -22.20 -17.41
C GLY A 405 0.55 -21.08 -18.41
N LEU A 406 1.20 -20.01 -17.95
CA LEU A 406 1.60 -18.85 -18.77
C LEU A 406 3.00 -19.06 -19.35
N ARG A 407 3.19 -18.73 -20.64
CA ARG A 407 4.48 -18.78 -21.35
C ARG A 407 4.89 -17.40 -21.83
N GLU A 408 6.09 -16.97 -21.48
CA GLU A 408 6.67 -15.69 -21.86
C GLU A 408 7.48 -15.77 -23.16
N ILE A 409 7.32 -14.79 -24.04
CA ILE A 409 8.03 -14.66 -25.32
C ILE A 409 8.59 -13.23 -25.45
N PRO A 410 9.90 -13.01 -25.30
CA PRO A 410 10.49 -11.67 -25.42
C PRO A 410 10.54 -11.16 -26.87
N PHE A 411 10.43 -9.84 -27.07
CA PHE A 411 10.60 -9.13 -28.34
C PHE A 411 11.35 -7.80 -28.18
N VAL A 412 11.89 -7.27 -29.30
CA VAL A 412 12.64 -6.00 -29.37
C VAL A 412 12.19 -5.20 -30.60
N VAL A 413 11.99 -3.87 -30.47
CA VAL A 413 11.63 -2.94 -31.56
C VAL A 413 12.65 -1.79 -31.61
N GLU A 414 13.16 -1.44 -32.79
CA GLU A 414 14.12 -0.34 -32.97
C GLU A 414 13.58 0.74 -33.91
N THR A 415 13.71 2.03 -33.55
CA THR A 415 13.31 3.18 -34.39
C THR A 415 14.45 4.20 -34.52
N GLU A 416 14.48 4.99 -35.58
CA GLU A 416 15.57 5.96 -35.84
C GLU A 416 15.15 7.39 -35.42
N THR A 417 16.09 8.21 -34.94
CA THR A 417 15.83 9.57 -34.38
C THR A 417 16.60 10.66 -35.14
N GLY A 418 16.31 11.93 -34.89
CA GLY A 418 16.81 13.11 -35.61
C GLY A 418 16.31 14.40 -34.97
N SER A 419 16.70 15.58 -35.48
CA SER A 419 16.42 16.86 -34.83
C SER A 419 15.13 17.49 -35.34
N CYS A 420 14.37 18.06 -34.41
CA CYS A 420 13.16 18.82 -34.67
C CYS A 420 13.37 20.29 -34.33
N CYS A 421 13.02 21.19 -35.26
CA CYS A 421 13.12 22.63 -35.06
C CYS A 421 11.75 23.28 -34.83
N TYR A 422 11.56 23.89 -33.67
CA TYR A 422 10.31 24.55 -33.32
C TYR A 422 10.27 26.03 -33.74
N PRO A 423 9.08 26.62 -33.96
CA PRO A 423 8.93 28.01 -34.39
C PRO A 423 9.49 29.06 -33.41
N ASP A 424 9.70 28.68 -32.15
CA ASP A 424 10.30 29.50 -31.10
C ASP A 424 11.84 29.43 -31.08
N GLY A 425 12.44 28.68 -32.01
CA GLY A 425 13.88 28.48 -32.16
C GLY A 425 14.45 27.34 -31.32
N GLN A 426 13.61 26.60 -30.57
CA GLN A 426 14.05 25.43 -29.81
C GLN A 426 14.31 24.22 -30.72
N CYS A 427 15.20 23.34 -30.25
CA CYS A 427 15.54 22.10 -30.95
C CYS A 427 15.49 20.90 -30.00
N SER A 428 14.82 19.83 -30.41
CA SER A 428 14.80 18.53 -29.71
C SER A 428 15.31 17.41 -30.62
N VAL A 429 15.81 16.31 -30.06
CA VAL A 429 16.08 15.07 -30.81
C VAL A 429 15.00 14.06 -30.48
N GLU A 430 14.13 13.79 -31.44
CA GLU A 430 12.97 12.91 -31.29
C GLU A 430 12.78 12.10 -32.58
N PRO A 431 11.77 11.25 -32.72
CA PRO A 431 11.39 10.70 -34.04
C PRO A 431 10.57 11.70 -34.89
N GLU A 432 10.67 11.61 -36.23
CA GLU A 432 10.03 12.53 -37.21
C GLU A 432 8.54 12.79 -36.93
N VAL A 433 7.80 11.74 -36.59
CA VAL A 433 6.36 11.82 -36.30
C VAL A 433 6.03 12.70 -35.09
N PHE A 434 6.89 12.75 -34.06
CA PHE A 434 6.69 13.61 -32.89
C PHE A 434 7.02 15.06 -33.19
N CYS A 435 8.03 15.28 -34.05
CA CYS A 435 8.38 16.60 -34.52
C CYS A 435 7.24 17.26 -35.30
N ASP A 436 6.70 16.53 -36.29
CA ASP A 436 5.66 17.05 -37.17
C ASP A 436 4.33 17.25 -36.43
N SER A 437 3.98 16.34 -35.51
CA SER A 437 2.75 16.45 -34.71
C SER A 437 2.80 17.58 -33.67
N SER A 438 4.00 17.94 -33.20
CA SER A 438 4.22 19.07 -32.29
C SER A 438 4.40 20.41 -33.01
N GLY A 439 4.20 20.44 -34.34
CA GLY A 439 4.30 21.65 -35.15
C GLY A 439 5.73 22.14 -35.37
N GLY A 440 6.73 21.28 -35.11
CA GLY A 440 8.12 21.52 -35.46
C GLY A 440 8.42 21.10 -36.90
N SER A 441 9.58 21.51 -37.40
CA SER A 441 10.09 21.11 -38.71
C SER A 441 11.21 20.10 -38.53
N TRP A 442 11.00 18.89 -39.05
CA TRP A 442 11.96 17.82 -38.96
C TRP A 442 13.18 18.04 -39.87
N GLN A 443 14.38 17.79 -39.35
CA GLN A 443 15.64 18.09 -40.02
C GLN A 443 16.33 16.86 -40.62
N GLY A 444 15.70 15.68 -40.48
CA GLY A 444 16.18 14.42 -41.04
C GLY A 444 16.79 13.48 -40.00
N ILE A 445 16.86 12.22 -40.38
CA ILE A 445 17.37 11.12 -39.57
C ILE A 445 18.86 11.26 -39.20
N ASN A 446 19.18 10.94 -37.94
CA ASN A 446 20.48 11.04 -37.28
C ASN A 446 21.09 12.45 -37.23
N VAL A 447 20.31 13.48 -37.56
CA VAL A 447 20.75 14.87 -37.47
C VAL A 447 20.57 15.34 -36.03
N GLN A 448 21.65 15.67 -35.33
CA GLN A 448 21.56 16.14 -33.94
C GLN A 448 21.26 17.64 -33.88
N CYS A 449 20.67 18.11 -32.78
CA CYS A 449 20.48 19.56 -32.55
C CYS A 449 21.79 20.36 -32.52
N SER A 450 22.92 19.70 -32.30
CA SER A 450 24.25 20.31 -32.44
C SER A 450 24.64 20.63 -33.89
N ASP A 451 24.01 19.95 -34.85
CA ASP A 451 24.44 19.91 -36.24
C ASP A 451 23.52 20.74 -37.16
N THR A 452 22.35 21.17 -36.67
CA THR A 452 21.36 21.97 -37.41
C THR A 452 20.99 23.26 -36.69
N ALA A 453 20.85 24.36 -37.44
CA ALA A 453 20.45 25.66 -36.92
C ALA A 453 18.95 25.89 -37.14
N CYS A 454 18.16 25.86 -36.07
CA CYS A 454 16.75 26.20 -36.15
C CYS A 454 16.55 27.70 -36.43
N PRO A 455 15.53 28.07 -37.24
CA PRO A 455 15.26 29.47 -37.52
C PRO A 455 14.87 30.21 -36.23
N PRO A 456 15.40 31.43 -35.99
CA PRO A 456 15.04 32.20 -34.81
C PRO A 456 13.54 32.54 -34.84
N PRO A 457 12.89 32.70 -33.68
CA PRO A 457 11.51 33.17 -33.63
C PRO A 457 11.38 34.51 -34.36
N PRO A 458 10.28 34.75 -35.09
CA PRO A 458 10.04 36.05 -35.68
C PRO A 458 10.04 37.12 -34.58
N PRO A 459 10.70 38.27 -34.79
CA PRO A 459 10.84 39.29 -33.75
C PRO A 459 9.46 39.81 -33.31
N LEU A 460 9.14 39.64 -32.03
CA LEU A 460 7.99 40.29 -31.38
C LEU A 460 8.30 41.78 -31.24
N ILE A 461 7.64 42.60 -32.07
CA ILE A 461 7.66 44.06 -31.94
C ILE A 461 6.75 44.41 -30.74
N CYS A 462 7.30 45.06 -29.71
CA CYS A 462 6.51 45.55 -28.56
C CYS A 462 5.59 46.66 -29.09
N GLN A 463 4.33 46.32 -29.37
CA GLN A 463 3.43 47.15 -30.20
C GLN A 463 3.16 48.55 -29.60
N GLY A 464 3.45 48.79 -28.31
CA GLY A 464 3.22 50.07 -27.63
C GLY A 464 4.47 50.88 -27.28
N ASP A 465 5.69 50.40 -27.58
CA ASP A 465 6.96 51.11 -27.30
C ASP A 465 7.31 51.97 -28.51
N VAL A 466 6.83 53.21 -28.49
CA VAL A 466 6.84 54.12 -29.64
C VAL A 466 8.19 54.81 -29.78
N ASP A 467 8.90 55.04 -28.68
CA ASP A 467 10.25 55.64 -28.68
C ASP A 467 11.40 54.62 -28.66
N LEU A 468 11.08 53.33 -28.58
CA LEU A 468 12.00 52.20 -28.58
C LEU A 468 12.97 52.23 -27.39
N ASN A 469 12.54 52.76 -26.25
CA ASN A 469 13.34 52.83 -25.05
C ASN A 469 13.32 51.53 -24.22
N GLY A 470 12.48 50.56 -24.61
CA GLY A 470 12.34 49.27 -23.94
C GLY A 470 11.29 49.24 -22.82
N ALA A 471 10.44 50.26 -22.70
CA ALA A 471 9.36 50.30 -21.72
C ALA A 471 8.15 51.07 -22.24
N VAL A 472 6.98 50.43 -22.33
CA VAL A 472 5.72 51.10 -22.66
C VAL A 472 5.22 51.86 -21.45
N ASN A 473 5.33 53.18 -21.49
CA ASN A 473 5.03 54.04 -20.35
C ASN A 473 4.34 55.36 -20.76
N PHE A 474 4.30 56.32 -19.83
CA PHE A 474 3.63 57.60 -20.08
C PHE A 474 4.29 58.43 -21.20
N GLU A 475 5.59 58.25 -21.44
CA GLU A 475 6.34 58.92 -22.49
C GLU A 475 5.84 58.51 -23.89
N ASP A 476 5.45 57.26 -24.09
CA ASP A 476 4.84 56.77 -25.35
C ASP A 476 3.46 57.39 -25.61
N ILE A 477 2.65 57.56 -24.56
CA ILE A 477 1.34 58.21 -24.66
C ILE A 477 1.51 59.67 -25.09
N LEU A 478 2.54 60.35 -24.59
CA LEU A 478 2.83 61.73 -24.99
C LEU A 478 3.21 61.81 -26.47
N LEU A 479 3.93 60.84 -27.02
CA LEU A 479 4.29 60.81 -28.43
C LEU A 479 3.06 60.65 -29.32
N VAL A 480 2.16 59.72 -29.00
CA VAL A 480 0.87 59.56 -29.71
C VAL A 480 0.01 60.83 -29.62
N LEU A 481 -0.06 61.47 -28.45
CA LEU A 481 -0.80 62.73 -28.29
C LEU A 481 -0.18 63.90 -29.09
N THR A 482 1.13 63.88 -29.35
CA THR A 482 1.80 64.92 -30.15
C THR A 482 1.67 64.70 -31.66
N ALA A 483 1.41 63.47 -32.11
CA ALA A 483 1.25 63.12 -33.52
C ALA A 483 -0.22 63.04 -33.98
N TRP A 484 -1.18 63.47 -33.13
CA TRP A 484 -2.62 63.33 -33.33
C TRP A 484 -3.14 63.83 -34.70
N GLY A 485 -3.81 62.94 -35.43
CA GLY A 485 -4.36 63.18 -36.76
C GLY A 485 -3.68 62.33 -37.85
N PRO A 486 -3.91 62.66 -39.14
CA PRO A 486 -3.24 61.98 -40.25
C PRO A 486 -1.74 62.25 -40.18
N CYS A 487 -0.93 61.19 -40.12
CA CYS A 487 0.52 61.31 -40.03
C CYS A 487 1.22 60.92 -41.33
N GLY A 488 2.49 61.33 -41.47
CA GLY A 488 3.33 61.07 -42.65
C GLY A 488 4.36 59.97 -42.37
N ASN A 489 4.86 59.30 -43.42
CA ASN A 489 5.78 58.17 -43.28
C ASN A 489 7.24 58.66 -43.02
N PRO A 490 7.95 58.17 -41.99
CA PRO A 490 7.53 57.19 -40.98
C PRO A 490 6.66 57.79 -39.86
N CYS A 491 5.65 57.01 -39.45
CA CYS A 491 4.73 57.33 -38.36
C CYS A 491 4.73 56.19 -37.35
N PRO A 492 5.75 56.13 -36.47
CA PRO A 492 5.83 55.09 -35.43
C PRO A 492 4.67 55.18 -34.41
N GLU A 493 4.01 56.33 -34.32
CA GLU A 493 2.84 56.56 -33.45
C GLU A 493 1.54 55.93 -33.98
N ASP A 494 1.49 55.50 -35.25
CA ASP A 494 0.34 54.79 -35.88
C ASP A 494 0.50 53.27 -35.70
N ILE A 495 0.07 52.78 -34.53
CA ILE A 495 0.36 51.43 -34.03
C ILE A 495 -0.47 50.35 -34.75
N ASP A 496 -1.72 50.65 -35.13
CA ASP A 496 -2.59 49.72 -35.86
C ASP A 496 -2.56 49.90 -37.38
N GLN A 497 -1.78 50.88 -37.87
CA GLN A 497 -1.50 51.16 -39.28
C GLN A 497 -2.75 51.54 -40.07
N ASP A 498 -3.72 52.17 -39.42
CA ASP A 498 -4.94 52.66 -40.08
C ASP A 498 -4.74 54.00 -40.81
N GLY A 499 -3.56 54.63 -40.64
CA GLY A 499 -3.16 55.88 -41.26
C GLY A 499 -3.52 57.13 -40.46
N ILE A 500 -4.03 56.99 -39.24
CA ILE A 500 -4.45 58.08 -38.35
C ILE A 500 -3.96 57.81 -36.93
N VAL A 501 -3.23 58.75 -36.34
CA VAL A 501 -2.94 58.71 -34.89
C VAL A 501 -4.11 59.32 -34.12
N GLY A 502 -4.72 58.53 -33.25
CA GLY A 502 -5.95 58.85 -32.55
C GLY A 502 -6.12 58.10 -31.24
N PHE A 503 -7.38 57.92 -30.83
CA PHE A 503 -7.70 57.37 -29.52
C PHE A 503 -7.47 55.85 -29.45
N SER A 504 -7.54 55.15 -30.59
CA SER A 504 -7.18 53.73 -30.71
C SER A 504 -5.75 53.48 -30.25
N GLU A 505 -4.81 54.36 -30.61
CA GLU A 505 -3.39 54.19 -30.32
C GLU A 505 -3.11 54.37 -28.83
N ILE A 506 -3.86 55.26 -28.16
CA ILE A 506 -3.81 55.39 -26.69
C ILE A 506 -4.29 54.10 -26.01
N LEU A 507 -5.35 53.46 -26.52
CA LEU A 507 -5.84 52.20 -25.96
C LEU A 507 -4.82 51.07 -26.17
N LEU A 508 -4.11 51.06 -27.30
CA LEU A 508 -3.05 50.09 -27.60
C LEU A 508 -1.85 50.26 -26.65
N ILE A 509 -1.44 51.49 -26.36
CA ILE A 509 -0.38 51.78 -25.37
C ILE A 509 -0.81 51.41 -23.95
N LEU A 510 -2.03 51.77 -23.54
CA LEU A 510 -2.53 51.44 -22.20
C LEU A 510 -2.69 49.92 -21.98
N ASN A 511 -2.97 49.16 -23.04
CA ASN A 511 -3.06 47.70 -22.99
C ASN A 511 -1.67 47.03 -22.93
N ALA A 512 -0.61 47.73 -23.30
CA ALA A 512 0.77 47.23 -23.33
C ALA A 512 1.66 47.82 -22.21
N PHE A 513 1.09 48.57 -21.26
CA PHE A 513 1.81 49.36 -20.26
C PHE A 513 2.70 48.49 -19.32
N GLY A 514 4.02 48.71 -19.33
CA GLY A 514 5.00 47.94 -18.57
C GLY A 514 6.38 47.85 -19.22
N ASP A 515 7.34 47.21 -18.54
CA ASP A 515 8.69 46.97 -19.07
C ASP A 515 8.64 45.97 -20.24
N CYS A 516 9.29 46.28 -21.37
CA CYS A 516 9.51 45.33 -22.47
C CYS A 516 10.87 44.64 -22.24
N PRO A 517 10.92 43.35 -21.87
CA PRO A 517 12.20 42.65 -21.79
C PRO A 517 12.78 42.52 -23.21
N LEU A 518 13.92 43.17 -23.46
CA LEU A 518 14.73 42.97 -24.67
C LEU A 518 15.06 41.48 -24.84
N PRO A 519 15.16 40.96 -26.08
CA PRO A 519 15.65 39.61 -26.31
C PRO A 519 17.06 39.46 -25.70
N PRO A 520 17.39 38.30 -25.10
CA PRO A 520 18.72 38.06 -24.57
C PRO A 520 19.78 38.15 -25.70
N PRO A 521 21.01 38.61 -25.39
CA PRO A 521 22.10 38.69 -26.36
C PRO A 521 22.44 37.31 -26.94
N PRO A 522 23.16 37.25 -28.09
CA PRO A 522 23.40 36.01 -28.82
C PRO A 522 24.03 34.94 -27.93
N LEU A 523 23.48 33.72 -27.99
CA LEU A 523 23.95 32.53 -27.26
C LEU A 523 25.49 32.39 -27.33
N ASP A 524 26.17 32.66 -26.21
CA ASP A 524 27.48 32.08 -25.94
C ASP A 524 27.28 30.57 -25.70
N ARG A 525 28.05 29.75 -26.42
CA ARG A 525 27.94 28.28 -26.44
C ARG A 525 28.63 27.64 -25.22
N THR A 526 28.44 28.21 -24.04
CA THR A 526 29.16 27.79 -22.83
C THR A 526 28.22 27.41 -21.67
N GLY A 527 28.67 26.50 -20.82
CA GLY A 527 27.95 25.97 -19.65
C GLY A 527 28.90 25.37 -18.62
N SER A 528 28.36 24.80 -17.54
CA SER A 528 29.14 24.16 -16.46
C SER A 528 29.60 22.74 -16.84
N CYS A 529 30.80 22.39 -16.39
CA CYS A 529 31.48 21.14 -16.71
C CYS A 529 32.00 20.48 -15.41
N CYS A 530 31.56 19.26 -15.13
CA CYS A 530 32.03 18.49 -13.98
C CYS A 530 33.24 17.64 -14.34
N LEU A 531 34.39 17.95 -13.76
CA LEU A 531 35.64 17.23 -13.99
C LEU A 531 35.73 15.99 -13.10
N SER A 532 36.55 15.03 -13.52
CA SER A 532 36.72 13.73 -12.86
C SER A 532 37.31 13.78 -11.44
N ASP A 533 37.79 14.94 -11.00
CA ASP A 533 38.26 15.19 -9.63
C ASP A 533 37.18 15.80 -8.71
N GLY A 534 35.94 15.93 -9.19
CA GLY A 534 34.80 16.49 -8.47
C GLY A 534 34.73 18.02 -8.50
N SER A 535 35.61 18.68 -9.26
CA SER A 535 35.58 20.13 -9.46
C SER A 535 34.61 20.54 -10.58
N CYS A 536 34.04 21.75 -10.47
CA CYS A 536 33.15 22.32 -11.48
C CYS A 536 33.86 23.47 -12.22
N ALA A 537 34.02 23.33 -13.54
CA ALA A 537 34.53 24.37 -14.42
C ALA A 537 33.36 25.07 -15.14
N ALA A 538 33.22 26.39 -14.94
CA ALA A 538 32.16 27.17 -15.56
C ALA A 538 32.54 27.67 -16.96
N ALA A 539 31.51 27.96 -17.78
CA ALA A 539 31.62 28.62 -19.07
C ALA A 539 32.57 27.90 -20.08
N LEU A 540 32.50 26.57 -20.14
CA LEU A 540 33.15 25.76 -21.18
C LEU A 540 32.15 25.38 -22.27
N SER A 541 32.62 25.22 -23.51
CA SER A 541 31.83 24.55 -24.53
C SER A 541 31.70 23.06 -24.23
N ALA A 542 30.67 22.39 -24.74
CA ALA A 542 30.52 20.94 -24.60
C ALA A 542 31.78 20.19 -25.08
N LEU A 543 32.35 20.61 -26.21
CA LEU A 543 33.57 20.05 -26.79
C LEU A 543 34.79 20.23 -25.88
N ASP A 544 34.96 21.42 -25.30
CA ASP A 544 36.07 21.68 -24.38
C ASP A 544 35.88 20.93 -23.06
N CYS A 545 34.64 20.74 -22.60
CA CYS A 545 34.35 19.96 -21.39
C CYS A 545 34.74 18.48 -21.57
N GLU A 546 34.33 17.88 -22.68
CA GLU A 546 34.66 16.49 -23.01
C GLU A 546 36.16 16.31 -23.26
N ALA A 547 36.81 17.26 -23.94
CA ALA A 547 38.26 17.25 -24.17
C ALA A 547 39.08 17.30 -22.86
N ASN A 548 38.51 17.87 -21.79
CA ASN A 548 39.10 17.88 -20.45
C ASN A 548 38.67 16.68 -19.58
N GLY A 549 37.94 15.70 -20.15
CA GLY A 549 37.50 14.50 -19.43
C GLY A 549 36.41 14.78 -18.39
N GLY A 550 35.61 15.83 -18.60
CA GLY A 550 34.48 16.20 -17.76
C GLY A 550 33.12 15.95 -18.41
N ARG A 551 32.06 15.96 -17.59
CA ARG A 551 30.65 15.84 -18.01
C ARG A 551 30.02 17.23 -18.13
N PHE A 552 29.49 17.56 -19.30
CA PHE A 552 28.85 18.85 -19.58
C PHE A 552 27.38 18.85 -19.12
N ASN A 553 26.95 19.87 -18.36
CA ASN A 553 25.61 19.92 -17.75
C ASN A 553 24.63 20.84 -18.51
N GLY A 554 24.85 21.04 -19.80
CA GLY A 554 23.98 21.86 -20.65
C GLY A 554 24.37 23.34 -20.71
N GLN A 555 23.93 24.00 -21.79
CA GLN A 555 24.26 25.39 -22.10
C GLN A 555 23.61 26.36 -21.09
N GLY A 556 24.37 27.35 -20.62
CA GLY A 556 23.90 28.32 -19.62
C GLY A 556 23.89 27.82 -18.17
N SER A 557 24.26 26.55 -17.92
CA SER A 557 24.40 26.02 -16.57
C SER A 557 25.57 26.68 -15.82
N ILE A 558 25.37 26.98 -14.54
CA ILE A 558 26.37 27.57 -13.64
C ILE A 558 26.90 26.52 -12.65
N CYS A 559 28.05 26.77 -12.04
CA CYS A 559 28.65 25.88 -11.03
C CYS A 559 28.25 26.26 -9.60
N PRO A 560 27.15 25.74 -9.01
CA PRO A 560 26.93 25.81 -7.58
C PRO A 560 27.89 24.87 -6.83
N SER A 561 28.02 25.07 -5.52
CA SER A 561 29.00 24.40 -4.66
C SER A 561 28.89 22.86 -4.58
N ASN A 562 27.82 22.27 -5.09
CA ASN A 562 27.51 20.84 -5.00
C ASN A 562 27.25 20.14 -6.35
N LEU A 563 27.33 20.83 -7.49
CA LEU A 563 26.91 20.26 -8.80
C LEU A 563 27.73 19.04 -9.25
N CYS A 564 28.98 18.93 -8.79
CA CYS A 564 29.93 17.93 -9.27
C CYS A 564 30.41 16.95 -8.19
N GLN A 565 29.69 16.85 -7.06
CA GLN A 565 30.00 15.81 -6.08
C GLN A 565 29.54 14.44 -6.60
N LEU A 566 30.45 13.46 -6.50
CA LEU A 566 30.30 12.07 -6.96
C LEU A 566 29.02 11.43 -6.41
N ASP A 567 28.42 10.52 -7.20
CA ASP A 567 27.22 9.69 -6.94
C ASP A 567 27.31 8.84 -5.65
N VAL A 568 27.50 9.49 -4.50
CA VAL A 568 27.63 8.88 -3.18
C VAL A 568 26.36 9.19 -2.41
N GLY A 569 25.62 8.15 -2.11
CA GLY A 569 24.32 8.22 -1.47
C GLY A 569 24.14 7.15 -0.41
N GLY A 570 23.00 7.24 0.26
CA GLY A 570 22.65 6.31 1.33
C GLY A 570 22.52 4.89 0.81
N CYS A 571 23.26 3.98 1.43
CA CYS A 571 23.18 2.55 1.17
C CYS A 571 22.70 1.83 2.43
N CYS A 572 21.52 1.22 2.35
CA CYS A 572 20.97 0.43 3.44
C CYS A 572 21.48 -1.00 3.38
N LEU A 573 22.07 -1.44 4.49
CA LEU A 573 22.46 -2.83 4.69
C LEU A 573 21.32 -3.59 5.41
N ALA A 574 21.38 -4.92 5.35
CA ALA A 574 20.35 -5.79 5.91
C ALA A 574 20.23 -5.72 7.45
N ASP A 575 21.28 -5.23 8.13
CA ASP A 575 21.31 -5.03 9.58
C ASP A 575 20.74 -3.66 10.01
N GLY A 576 20.10 -2.93 9.08
CA GLY A 576 19.53 -1.61 9.33
C GLY A 576 20.56 -0.47 9.33
N THR A 577 21.83 -0.75 9.06
CA THR A 577 22.84 0.32 8.98
C THR A 577 22.80 1.04 7.64
N CYS A 578 22.90 2.38 7.69
CA CYS A 578 23.10 3.21 6.51
C CYS A 578 24.59 3.58 6.38
N GLN A 579 25.18 3.34 5.22
CA GLN A 579 26.52 3.85 4.88
C GLN A 579 26.49 4.73 3.64
N GLN A 580 27.29 5.79 3.65
CA GLN A 580 27.51 6.60 2.46
C GLN A 580 28.42 5.86 1.49
N SER A 581 27.91 5.53 0.30
CA SER A 581 28.70 4.78 -0.71
C SER A 581 28.20 5.06 -2.12
N SER A 582 28.98 4.69 -3.14
CA SER A 582 28.49 4.72 -4.53
C SER A 582 27.49 3.60 -4.79
N VAL A 583 26.62 3.75 -5.80
CA VAL A 583 25.74 2.67 -6.31
C VAL A 583 26.47 1.33 -6.44
N SER A 584 27.64 1.35 -7.10
CA SER A 584 28.42 0.14 -7.37
C SER A 584 28.97 -0.52 -6.11
N THR A 585 29.36 0.28 -5.12
CA THR A 585 29.85 -0.23 -3.84
C THR A 585 28.70 -0.77 -2.99
N CYS A 586 27.55 -0.09 -3.01
CA CYS A 586 26.36 -0.48 -2.27
C CYS A 586 25.84 -1.85 -2.69
N ILE A 587 25.67 -2.05 -4.01
CA ILE A 587 25.21 -3.33 -4.57
C ILE A 587 26.24 -4.43 -4.30
N ALA A 588 27.55 -4.12 -4.39
CA ALA A 588 28.61 -5.11 -4.17
C ALA A 588 28.63 -5.68 -2.74
N VAL A 589 28.13 -4.94 -1.75
CA VAL A 589 27.97 -5.43 -0.37
C VAL A 589 26.57 -5.97 -0.06
N GLY A 590 25.71 -6.11 -1.08
CA GLY A 590 24.33 -6.59 -0.94
C GLY A 590 23.36 -5.56 -0.34
N GLY A 591 23.74 -4.28 -0.31
CA GLY A 591 22.89 -3.20 0.19
C GLY A 591 21.95 -2.64 -0.88
N SER A 592 20.89 -1.96 -0.42
CA SER A 592 19.95 -1.20 -1.26
C SER A 592 20.33 0.28 -1.32
N TYR A 593 20.64 0.78 -2.52
CA TYR A 593 21.01 2.17 -2.75
C TYR A 593 19.77 3.07 -2.80
N ARG A 594 19.82 4.22 -2.13
CA ARG A 594 18.67 5.11 -1.92
C ARG A 594 18.70 6.41 -2.72
N GLY A 595 19.75 6.64 -3.50
CA GLY A 595 19.90 7.80 -4.39
C GLY A 595 21.09 8.68 -4.02
N ALA A 596 21.65 9.39 -5.02
CA ALA A 596 22.91 10.12 -4.93
C ALA A 596 22.94 11.34 -3.99
N ASP A 597 21.78 11.78 -3.49
CA ASP A 597 21.66 12.89 -2.54
C ASP A 597 21.14 12.47 -1.16
N VAL A 598 20.94 11.17 -0.94
CA VAL A 598 20.43 10.66 0.33
C VAL A 598 21.54 10.58 1.37
N SER A 599 21.44 11.35 2.46
CA SER A 599 22.40 11.30 3.56
C SER A 599 22.04 10.27 4.62
N CYS A 600 22.99 9.39 4.96
CA CYS A 600 22.85 8.43 6.07
C CYS A 600 22.77 9.06 7.46
N ASP A 601 23.06 10.36 7.61
CA ASP A 601 22.90 11.04 8.89
C ASP A 601 21.41 11.18 9.27
N ASN A 602 20.51 11.20 8.27
CA ASN A 602 19.07 11.41 8.46
C ASN A 602 18.20 10.33 7.79
N TYR A 603 18.79 9.42 7.01
CA TYR A 603 18.05 8.38 6.31
C TYR A 603 17.96 7.12 7.16
N PHE A 604 16.72 6.70 7.46
CA PHE A 604 16.43 5.50 8.22
C PHE A 604 16.43 4.26 7.32
N CYS A 605 17.21 3.25 7.68
CA CYS A 605 17.22 1.96 7.01
C CYS A 605 16.51 0.94 7.92
N PRO A 606 15.29 0.50 7.56
CA PRO A 606 14.59 -0.50 8.36
C PRO A 606 15.34 -1.84 8.29
N SER A 607 15.45 -2.52 9.42
CA SER A 607 15.94 -3.90 9.47
C SER A 607 14.78 -4.89 9.46
N ALA A 608 15.06 -6.13 9.05
CA ALA A 608 14.04 -7.17 9.06
C ALA A 608 13.67 -7.53 10.51
N PRO A 609 12.40 -7.89 10.77
CA PRO A 609 12.00 -8.35 12.09
C PRO A 609 12.72 -9.66 12.47
N THR A 610 12.73 -9.97 13.76
CA THR A 610 13.16 -11.26 14.29
C THR A 610 11.93 -12.07 14.68
N ALA A 611 11.67 -13.15 13.93
CA ALA A 611 10.68 -14.14 14.30
C ALA A 611 11.29 -15.14 15.28
N ASN A 612 10.69 -15.30 16.45
CA ASN A 612 11.14 -16.22 17.49
C ASN A 612 10.20 -17.43 17.54
N ASP A 613 10.79 -18.64 17.51
CA ASP A 613 9.99 -19.87 17.51
C ASP A 613 9.09 -19.97 18.76
N ASP A 614 7.90 -20.53 18.56
CA ASP A 614 6.89 -20.74 19.60
C ASP A 614 6.82 -22.21 19.99
N ASP A 615 6.69 -22.49 21.29
CA ASP A 615 6.53 -23.83 21.82
C ASP A 615 5.20 -23.96 22.57
N VAL A 616 4.46 -25.04 22.31
CA VAL A 616 3.21 -25.33 23.04
C VAL A 616 3.05 -26.82 23.31
N VAL A 617 2.39 -27.15 24.42
CA VAL A 617 2.05 -28.53 24.79
C VAL A 617 0.54 -28.62 24.93
N MET A 618 -0.09 -29.56 24.22
CA MET A 618 -1.55 -29.72 24.23
C MET A 618 -1.97 -31.17 23.95
N ALA A 619 -3.25 -31.47 24.17
CA ALA A 619 -3.79 -32.80 23.94
C ALA A 619 -4.14 -32.99 22.45
N PRO A 620 -4.05 -34.23 21.91
CA PRO A 620 -4.60 -34.54 20.60
C PRO A 620 -6.08 -34.16 20.48
N GLU A 621 -6.55 -33.90 19.26
CA GLU A 621 -7.93 -33.51 18.93
C GLU A 621 -8.44 -32.22 19.60
N SER A 622 -7.59 -31.48 20.33
CA SER A 622 -7.93 -30.19 20.94
C SER A 622 -7.62 -29.01 20.01
N SER A 623 -8.16 -27.83 20.33
CA SER A 623 -7.90 -26.59 19.59
C SER A 623 -7.43 -25.48 20.52
N LEU A 624 -6.49 -24.68 20.04
CA LEU A 624 -5.88 -23.57 20.76
C LEU A 624 -5.66 -22.38 19.83
N VAL A 625 -5.86 -21.16 20.33
CA VAL A 625 -5.50 -19.91 19.64
C VAL A 625 -4.12 -19.50 20.13
N LEU A 626 -3.18 -19.39 19.21
CA LEU A 626 -1.78 -19.08 19.43
C LEU A 626 -1.51 -17.63 19.00
N ASP A 627 -1.01 -16.82 19.93
CA ASP A 627 -0.46 -15.51 19.61
C ASP A 627 1.01 -15.67 19.23
N VAL A 628 1.25 -16.04 17.97
CA VAL A 628 2.59 -16.32 17.42
C VAL A 628 3.45 -15.06 17.31
N LEU A 629 2.85 -13.86 17.43
CA LEU A 629 3.59 -12.60 17.38
C LEU A 629 4.05 -12.15 18.77
N ALA A 630 3.62 -12.83 19.84
CA ALA A 630 3.82 -12.39 21.22
C ALA A 630 5.30 -12.30 21.64
N ASN A 631 6.15 -13.17 21.09
CA ASN A 631 7.57 -13.24 21.36
C ASN A 631 8.42 -12.67 20.20
N ASP A 632 7.81 -12.26 19.09
CA ASP A 632 8.49 -11.67 17.93
C ASP A 632 8.93 -10.23 18.19
N ILE A 633 10.00 -9.82 17.51
CA ILE A 633 10.66 -8.54 17.79
C ILE A 633 10.96 -7.79 16.50
N ASP A 634 10.36 -6.62 16.36
CA ASP A 634 10.90 -5.55 15.51
C ASP A 634 11.94 -4.80 16.33
N VAL A 635 13.19 -4.72 15.85
CA VAL A 635 14.28 -4.13 16.66
C VAL A 635 14.12 -2.62 16.82
N GLU A 636 13.34 -1.99 15.96
CA GLU A 636 13.00 -0.57 16.02
C GLU A 636 11.69 -0.29 16.78
N GLY A 637 10.97 -1.34 17.17
CA GLY A 637 9.78 -1.30 18.01
C GLY A 637 8.53 -0.84 17.27
N TYR A 638 8.48 -1.05 15.95
CA TYR A 638 7.26 -0.92 15.15
C TYR A 638 6.35 -2.14 15.34
N GLY A 639 5.08 -2.00 14.95
CA GLY A 639 4.13 -3.11 14.98
C GLY A 639 4.51 -4.21 13.99
N LEU A 640 4.22 -5.45 14.39
CA LEU A 640 4.38 -6.64 13.56
C LEU A 640 3.01 -7.15 13.13
N SER A 641 2.94 -7.74 11.93
CA SER A 641 1.74 -8.36 11.38
C SER A 641 2.07 -9.71 10.78
N LEU A 642 1.06 -10.58 10.68
CA LEU A 642 1.22 -11.89 10.06
C LEU A 642 1.22 -11.75 8.54
N ALA A 643 2.31 -12.13 7.87
CA ALA A 643 2.44 -12.08 6.41
C ALA A 643 1.85 -13.32 5.74
N SER A 644 2.20 -14.50 6.26
CA SER A 644 1.71 -15.80 5.77
C SER A 644 1.94 -16.89 6.81
N PHE A 645 1.30 -18.05 6.62
CA PHE A 645 1.46 -19.22 7.48
C PHE A 645 1.09 -20.50 6.72
N ASP A 646 1.62 -21.63 7.20
CA ASP A 646 1.21 -22.94 6.72
C ASP A 646 -0.20 -23.26 7.20
N VAL A 647 -1.11 -23.60 6.29
CA VAL A 647 -2.52 -23.94 6.63
C VAL A 647 -2.69 -25.35 7.20
N THR A 648 -1.64 -26.18 7.08
CA THR A 648 -1.60 -27.57 7.57
C THR A 648 -0.26 -27.84 8.21
N SER A 649 -0.25 -28.42 9.40
CA SER A 649 0.98 -28.78 10.11
C SER A 649 1.59 -30.10 9.63
N SER A 650 2.80 -30.41 10.10
CA SER A 650 3.56 -31.61 9.75
C SER A 650 2.87 -32.95 10.04
N LEU A 651 2.03 -33.02 11.09
CA LEU A 651 1.20 -34.17 11.44
C LEU A 651 -0.25 -34.05 10.95
N GLY A 652 -0.58 -33.02 10.17
CA GLY A 652 -1.89 -32.86 9.55
C GLY A 652 -2.95 -32.16 10.39
N GLY A 653 -2.54 -31.42 11.42
CA GLY A 653 -3.39 -30.43 12.08
C GLY A 653 -3.73 -29.26 11.16
N SER A 654 -4.84 -28.58 11.42
CA SER A 654 -5.31 -27.45 10.60
C SER A 654 -5.06 -26.12 11.29
N ILE A 655 -4.64 -25.12 10.51
CA ILE A 655 -4.36 -23.76 10.99
C ILE A 655 -5.28 -22.77 10.27
N VAL A 656 -5.96 -21.93 11.06
CA VAL A 656 -6.83 -20.86 10.56
C VAL A 656 -6.51 -19.57 11.30
N GLN A 657 -6.43 -18.46 10.57
CA GLN A 657 -6.20 -17.15 11.16
C GLN A 657 -7.47 -16.63 11.88
N GLU A 658 -7.28 -16.08 13.07
CA GLU A 658 -8.30 -15.38 13.86
C GLU A 658 -7.77 -14.04 14.35
N GLY A 659 -8.04 -12.97 13.59
CA GLY A 659 -7.39 -11.68 13.82
C GLY A 659 -5.88 -11.79 13.57
N ASP A 660 -5.08 -11.34 14.52
CA ASP A 660 -3.61 -11.43 14.45
C ASP A 660 -3.06 -12.76 15.01
N ALA A 661 -3.92 -13.64 15.50
CA ALA A 661 -3.56 -14.93 16.08
C ALA A 661 -3.86 -16.11 15.14
N LEU A 662 -3.29 -17.26 15.43
CA LEU A 662 -3.48 -18.51 14.67
C LEU A 662 -4.21 -19.55 15.52
N ARG A 663 -5.39 -19.97 15.09
CA ARG A 663 -6.07 -21.13 15.65
C ARG A 663 -5.49 -22.41 15.06
N TYR A 664 -4.87 -23.22 15.92
CA TYR A 664 -4.45 -24.58 15.61
C TYR A 664 -5.51 -25.58 16.09
N THR A 665 -5.79 -26.60 15.27
CA THR A 665 -6.63 -27.76 15.64
C THR A 665 -5.81 -29.04 15.43
N ALA A 666 -5.56 -29.75 16.53
CA ALA A 666 -4.67 -30.89 16.57
C ALA A 666 -5.26 -32.13 15.87
N PRO A 667 -4.42 -32.96 15.21
CA PRO A 667 -4.81 -34.29 14.76
C PRO A 667 -4.99 -35.24 15.96
N SER A 668 -5.43 -36.48 15.68
CA SER A 668 -5.57 -37.53 16.69
C SER A 668 -4.26 -38.18 17.12
N ASP A 669 -3.20 -38.00 16.34
CA ASP A 669 -1.90 -38.60 16.63
C ASP A 669 -1.15 -37.82 17.71
N THR A 670 -0.47 -38.53 18.62
CA THR A 670 0.46 -37.96 19.61
C THR A 670 1.86 -37.79 19.02
N GLY A 671 2.63 -36.83 19.52
CA GLY A 671 4.02 -36.59 19.12
C GLY A 671 4.33 -35.11 18.87
N THR A 672 5.47 -34.83 18.26
CA THR A 672 5.85 -33.47 17.87
C THR A 672 5.22 -33.11 16.53
N ASP A 673 4.44 -32.04 16.52
CA ASP A 673 3.92 -31.39 15.33
C ASP A 673 4.55 -29.99 15.15
N SER A 674 4.50 -29.44 13.95
CA SER A 674 5.07 -28.12 13.65
C SER A 674 4.48 -27.50 12.40
N PHE A 675 4.50 -26.17 12.33
CA PHE A 675 4.13 -25.41 11.13
C PHE A 675 4.90 -24.07 11.10
N GLY A 676 5.17 -23.56 9.90
CA GLY A 676 5.86 -22.28 9.71
C GLY A 676 4.91 -21.09 9.60
N TYR A 677 5.39 -19.92 10.02
CA TYR A 677 4.74 -18.63 9.76
C TYR A 677 5.74 -17.57 9.34
N GLN A 678 5.23 -16.49 8.75
CA GLN A 678 6.00 -15.32 8.36
C GLN A 678 5.44 -14.09 9.06
N VAL A 679 6.33 -13.36 9.71
CA VAL A 679 6.03 -12.06 10.29
C VAL A 679 6.50 -10.96 9.36
N GLN A 680 5.74 -9.87 9.26
CA GLN A 680 6.03 -8.72 8.43
C GLN A 680 6.02 -7.44 9.28
N SER A 681 7.08 -6.64 9.12
CA SER A 681 7.15 -5.27 9.62
C SER A 681 6.30 -4.32 8.75
N ILE A 682 5.99 -3.14 9.27
CA ILE A 682 5.28 -2.09 8.53
C ILE A 682 5.99 -1.64 7.23
N PHE A 683 7.28 -1.92 7.09
CA PHE A 683 8.07 -1.61 5.90
C PHE A 683 8.07 -2.74 4.86
N GLY A 684 7.26 -3.77 5.08
CA GLY A 684 7.14 -4.93 4.19
C GLY A 684 8.25 -5.97 4.33
N LEU A 685 9.20 -5.78 5.26
CA LEU A 685 10.27 -6.75 5.51
C LEU A 685 9.74 -7.97 6.28
N ILE A 686 10.16 -9.16 5.86
CA ILE A 686 9.65 -10.44 6.36
C ILE A 686 10.71 -11.26 7.09
N ALA A 687 10.28 -12.02 8.10
CA ALA A 687 11.06 -13.06 8.77
C ALA A 687 10.23 -14.32 8.99
N GLN A 688 10.88 -15.47 9.20
CA GLN A 688 10.23 -16.78 9.35
C GLN A 688 10.38 -17.29 10.78
N GLY A 689 9.26 -17.67 11.39
CA GLY A 689 9.20 -18.36 12.68
C GLY A 689 8.58 -19.75 12.52
N THR A 690 8.79 -20.61 13.51
CA THR A 690 8.20 -21.95 13.57
C THR A 690 7.43 -22.12 14.87
N VAL A 691 6.22 -22.67 14.78
CA VAL A 691 5.51 -23.19 15.96
C VAL A 691 5.82 -24.67 16.10
N VAL A 692 6.25 -25.08 17.29
CA VAL A 692 6.47 -26.47 17.69
C VAL A 692 5.42 -26.87 18.73
N ILE A 693 4.68 -27.94 18.43
CA ILE A 693 3.58 -28.43 19.26
C ILE A 693 3.93 -29.84 19.75
N GLU A 694 3.97 -30.03 21.07
CA GLU A 694 4.00 -31.37 21.67
C GLU A 694 2.58 -31.85 21.97
N LEU A 695 2.09 -32.80 21.17
CA LEU A 695 0.81 -33.46 21.36
C LEU A 695 0.95 -34.65 22.31
N THR A 696 0.40 -34.52 23.51
CA THR A 696 0.54 -35.52 24.58
C THR A 696 -0.74 -35.65 25.42
N ASP A 697 -1.03 -36.88 25.86
CA ASP A 697 -2.10 -37.18 26.81
C ASP A 697 -1.72 -36.84 28.26
N ALA A 698 -0.49 -36.37 28.50
CA ALA A 698 0.06 -36.03 29.81
C ALA A 698 0.40 -34.52 29.87
N LEU A 699 -0.61 -33.69 30.06
CA LEU A 699 -0.48 -32.23 30.13
C LEU A 699 0.15 -31.78 31.45
N PRO A 700 0.94 -30.70 31.50
CA PRO A 700 1.53 -30.21 32.75
C PRO A 700 0.48 -29.80 33.81
N GLY A 701 0.76 -30.12 35.07
CA GLY A 701 -0.05 -29.70 36.22
C GLY A 701 -0.92 -30.81 36.82
N VAL A 702 -1.83 -30.42 37.71
CA VAL A 702 -2.74 -31.29 38.46
C VAL A 702 -4.15 -30.71 38.39
N ARG A 703 -5.12 -31.51 37.97
CA ARG A 703 -6.52 -31.09 37.91
C ARG A 703 -7.11 -31.14 39.31
N VAL A 704 -7.85 -30.11 39.69
CA VAL A 704 -8.55 -30.05 40.97
C VAL A 704 -10.04 -29.79 40.74
N GLU A 705 -10.86 -30.53 41.47
CA GLU A 705 -12.31 -30.30 41.57
C GLU A 705 -12.66 -29.86 42.98
N TYR A 706 -13.47 -28.81 43.08
CA TYR A 706 -13.93 -28.26 44.35
C TYR A 706 -15.36 -28.68 44.65
N TYR A 707 -15.68 -28.82 45.93
CA TYR A 707 -16.96 -29.32 46.42
C TYR A 707 -17.43 -28.45 47.59
N GLU A 708 -18.74 -28.17 47.64
CA GLU A 708 -19.38 -27.63 48.84
C GLU A 708 -19.76 -28.80 49.77
N LEU A 709 -19.46 -28.69 51.06
CA LEU A 709 -19.64 -29.75 52.05
C LEU A 709 -20.59 -29.32 53.18
N ASP A 710 -21.12 -30.31 53.92
CA ASP A 710 -22.05 -30.09 55.03
C ASP A 710 -21.35 -30.26 56.41
N ALA A 711 -20.39 -29.39 56.75
CA ALA A 711 -19.74 -29.36 58.07
C ALA A 711 -19.20 -30.72 58.56
N LEU A 712 -18.39 -31.36 57.72
CA LEU A 712 -17.83 -32.69 57.97
C LEU A 712 -16.76 -32.69 59.08
N SER A 713 -16.51 -33.87 59.64
CA SER A 713 -15.40 -34.11 60.57
C SER A 713 -14.40 -35.16 60.08
N GLU A 714 -14.63 -35.70 58.89
CA GLU A 714 -13.84 -36.72 58.19
C GLU A 714 -14.11 -36.60 56.68
N LEU A 715 -13.21 -37.10 55.85
CA LEU A 715 -13.34 -37.03 54.38
C LEU A 715 -14.60 -37.75 53.88
N PRO A 716 -15.39 -37.13 52.99
CA PRO A 716 -16.54 -37.78 52.38
C PRO A 716 -16.14 -38.78 51.28
N ASP A 717 -17.14 -39.50 50.77
CA ASP A 717 -17.01 -40.18 49.47
C ASP A 717 -17.31 -39.18 48.35
N PHE A 718 -16.26 -38.57 47.79
CA PHE A 718 -16.37 -37.61 46.69
C PHE A 718 -17.02 -38.19 45.44
N GLY A 719 -17.00 -39.51 45.25
CA GLY A 719 -17.68 -40.16 44.11
C GLY A 719 -19.21 -40.05 44.15
N LEU A 720 -19.77 -39.62 45.29
CA LEU A 720 -21.20 -39.37 45.48
C LEU A 720 -21.57 -37.88 45.42
N LEU A 721 -20.58 -36.99 45.29
CA LEU A 721 -20.76 -35.55 45.26
C LEU A 721 -20.63 -35.02 43.83
N VAL A 722 -21.14 -33.80 43.62
CA VAL A 722 -21.00 -33.07 42.35
C VAL A 722 -20.07 -31.89 42.59
N PRO A 723 -19.01 -31.71 41.79
CA PRO A 723 -18.11 -30.59 41.96
C PRO A 723 -18.80 -29.26 41.60
N ILE A 724 -18.49 -28.20 42.35
CA ILE A 724 -18.98 -26.84 42.12
C ILE A 724 -18.15 -26.08 41.09
N SER A 725 -16.86 -26.39 41.00
CA SER A 725 -15.90 -25.82 40.03
C SER A 725 -14.69 -26.74 39.88
N ALA A 726 -13.89 -26.49 38.85
CA ALA A 726 -12.63 -27.19 38.62
C ALA A 726 -11.59 -26.24 38.01
N GLU A 727 -10.32 -26.48 38.29
CA GLU A 727 -9.19 -25.79 37.66
C GLU A 727 -7.98 -26.73 37.51
N VAL A 728 -6.91 -26.24 36.88
CA VAL A 728 -5.62 -26.94 36.81
C VAL A 728 -4.59 -26.10 37.54
N LEU A 729 -3.93 -26.69 38.53
CA LEU A 729 -2.84 -26.06 39.26
C LEU A 729 -1.49 -26.59 38.77
N SER A 730 -0.46 -25.77 38.82
CA SER A 730 0.89 -26.23 38.47
C SER A 730 1.47 -27.22 39.47
N GLN A 731 1.02 -27.17 40.73
CA GLN A 731 1.43 -28.06 41.83
C GLN A 731 0.46 -27.92 43.01
N VAL A 732 0.41 -28.90 43.91
CA VAL A 732 -0.36 -28.81 45.18
C VAL A 732 0.48 -28.14 46.27
N ASN A 733 0.49 -26.81 46.27
CA ASN A 733 1.20 -25.97 47.24
C ASN A 733 0.33 -24.78 47.65
N LEU A 734 -0.69 -25.05 48.47
CA LEU A 734 -1.68 -24.09 48.93
C LEU A 734 -1.46 -23.83 50.43
N PRO A 735 -0.70 -22.78 50.82
CA PRO A 735 -0.53 -22.42 52.22
C PRO A 735 -1.86 -22.06 52.88
N SER A 736 -1.93 -22.23 54.21
CA SER A 736 -3.16 -21.91 54.97
C SER A 736 -3.57 -20.44 54.82
N THR A 737 -4.85 -20.24 54.58
CA THR A 737 -5.52 -18.93 54.46
C THR A 737 -6.77 -18.90 55.34
N ASN A 738 -7.14 -17.74 55.86
CA ASN A 738 -8.44 -17.55 56.57
C ASN A 738 -9.54 -17.06 55.60
N GLY A 739 -9.34 -17.24 54.30
CA GLY A 739 -10.22 -16.77 53.24
C GLY A 739 -10.49 -17.88 52.25
N ILE A 740 -10.84 -17.52 51.03
CA ILE A 740 -11.20 -18.50 49.99
C ILE A 740 -10.05 -19.47 49.73
N PHE A 741 -10.35 -20.78 49.74
CA PHE A 741 -9.40 -21.83 49.40
C PHE A 741 -9.27 -21.96 47.88
N ALA A 742 -8.14 -21.48 47.33
CA ALA A 742 -7.83 -21.55 45.90
C ALA A 742 -8.98 -21.05 44.99
N GLY A 743 -9.26 -21.70 43.86
CA GLY A 743 -10.37 -21.36 42.96
C GLY A 743 -11.77 -21.80 43.43
N SER A 744 -11.94 -22.30 44.66
CA SER A 744 -13.22 -22.86 45.12
C SER A 744 -14.35 -21.83 45.30
N GLY A 745 -14.00 -20.58 45.61
CA GLY A 745 -14.96 -19.56 46.04
C GLY A 745 -15.48 -19.71 47.48
N LEU A 746 -15.00 -20.71 48.23
CA LEU A 746 -15.44 -21.01 49.60
C LEU A 746 -14.30 -20.82 50.61
N SER A 747 -14.59 -20.24 51.77
CA SER A 747 -13.64 -20.08 52.89
C SER A 747 -13.70 -21.21 53.90
N ASP A 748 -14.89 -21.79 54.06
CA ASP A 748 -15.21 -22.82 55.03
C ASP A 748 -16.04 -23.90 54.32
N ASP A 749 -16.14 -25.09 54.92
CA ASP A 749 -16.96 -26.20 54.43
C ASP A 749 -16.64 -26.58 52.97
N VAL A 750 -15.34 -26.59 52.62
CA VAL A 750 -14.83 -26.81 51.27
C VAL A 750 -14.14 -28.16 51.13
N GLY A 751 -14.48 -28.89 50.08
CA GLY A 751 -13.79 -30.11 49.65
C GLY A 751 -12.97 -29.88 48.39
N ALA A 752 -11.86 -30.59 48.25
CA ALA A 752 -11.08 -30.57 47.02
C ALA A 752 -10.51 -31.95 46.69
N VAL A 753 -10.60 -32.34 45.41
CA VAL A 753 -10.00 -33.57 44.88
C VAL A 753 -9.01 -33.19 43.79
N PHE A 754 -7.74 -33.48 44.04
CA PHE A 754 -6.64 -33.28 43.11
C PHE A 754 -6.30 -34.60 42.43
N GLU A 755 -6.32 -34.63 41.09
CA GLU A 755 -5.96 -35.80 40.29
C GLU A 755 -4.93 -35.44 39.23
N GLY A 756 -3.90 -36.29 39.16
CA GLY A 756 -2.83 -36.17 38.19
C GLY A 756 -1.86 -37.34 38.31
N GLN A 757 -0.67 -37.16 37.79
CA GLN A 757 0.44 -38.08 37.82
C GLN A 757 1.68 -37.37 38.37
N ILE A 758 2.46 -38.07 39.18
CA ILE A 758 3.79 -37.61 39.59
C ILE A 758 4.85 -38.48 38.90
N VAL A 759 5.80 -37.84 38.21
CA VAL A 759 7.00 -38.49 37.69
C VAL A 759 8.09 -38.51 38.77
N PHE A 760 8.44 -39.72 39.24
CA PHE A 760 9.52 -39.89 40.21
C PHE A 760 10.88 -39.99 39.49
N PRO A 761 11.86 -39.12 39.80
CA PRO A 761 13.10 -38.99 39.03
C PRO A 761 14.11 -40.11 39.25
N ALA A 762 13.91 -40.98 40.24
CA ALA A 762 14.79 -42.09 40.55
C ALA A 762 14.02 -43.26 41.17
N PRO A 763 14.42 -44.52 40.90
CA PRO A 763 13.89 -45.67 41.63
C PRO A 763 14.39 -45.67 43.08
N GLY A 764 13.55 -46.15 44.00
CA GLY A 764 13.87 -46.28 45.43
C GLY A 764 12.69 -45.95 46.34
N ALA A 765 12.99 -45.79 47.64
CA ALA A 765 11.99 -45.44 48.64
C ALA A 765 11.71 -43.94 48.63
N TRP A 766 10.47 -43.56 48.39
CA TRP A 766 10.00 -42.18 48.40
C TRP A 766 9.01 -41.98 49.54
N THR A 767 9.19 -40.93 50.33
CA THR A 767 8.25 -40.51 51.37
C THR A 767 7.43 -39.36 50.82
N LEU A 768 6.11 -39.51 50.81
CA LEU A 768 5.15 -38.47 50.45
C LEU A 768 4.56 -37.87 51.72
N PHE A 769 4.26 -36.59 51.68
CA PHE A 769 3.71 -35.84 52.80
C PHE A 769 2.49 -35.04 52.34
N THR A 770 1.47 -34.98 53.19
CA THR A 770 0.42 -33.96 53.12
C THR A 770 0.51 -33.10 54.39
N GLU A 771 0.49 -31.79 54.22
CA GLU A 771 0.28 -30.82 55.29
C GLU A 771 -1.06 -30.13 55.03
N SER A 772 -2.07 -30.39 55.86
CA SER A 772 -3.43 -29.85 55.68
C SER A 772 -4.01 -29.27 56.95
N ASP A 773 -4.83 -28.23 56.79
CA ASP A 773 -5.78 -27.73 57.77
C ASP A 773 -7.08 -28.53 57.60
N ASP A 774 -7.54 -29.17 58.67
CA ASP A 774 -8.42 -30.34 58.66
C ASP A 774 -7.95 -31.47 57.73
N GLY A 775 -8.86 -32.29 57.22
CA GLY A 775 -8.53 -33.63 56.75
C GLY A 775 -7.95 -33.69 55.33
N SER A 776 -6.96 -34.55 55.13
CA SER A 776 -6.53 -34.98 53.80
C SER A 776 -6.12 -36.44 53.72
N ARG A 777 -6.20 -37.02 52.52
CA ARG A 777 -5.60 -38.33 52.21
C ARG A 777 -4.92 -38.28 50.85
N LEU A 778 -3.78 -38.96 50.73
CA LEU A 778 -3.04 -39.09 49.47
C LEU A 778 -2.98 -40.55 49.07
N LEU A 779 -3.42 -40.83 47.84
CA LEU A 779 -3.34 -42.13 47.20
C LEU A 779 -2.35 -42.10 46.04
N VAL A 780 -1.60 -43.19 45.89
CA VAL A 780 -0.76 -43.46 44.71
C VAL A 780 -1.23 -44.77 44.08
N ASP A 781 -1.61 -44.72 42.81
CA ASP A 781 -2.23 -45.83 42.06
C ASP A 781 -3.42 -46.48 42.79
N GLY A 782 -4.23 -45.64 43.43
CA GLY A 782 -5.40 -46.06 44.21
C GLY A 782 -5.09 -46.65 45.59
N VAL A 783 -3.83 -46.72 46.01
CA VAL A 783 -3.44 -47.16 47.34
C VAL A 783 -3.18 -45.96 48.23
N GLN A 784 -3.87 -45.88 49.38
CA GLN A 784 -3.64 -44.81 50.36
C GLN A 784 -2.23 -44.90 50.96
N ILE A 785 -1.48 -43.82 50.79
CA ILE A 785 -0.10 -43.67 51.28
C ILE A 785 -0.05 -42.77 52.50
N VAL A 786 -0.77 -41.64 52.45
CA VAL A 786 -0.83 -40.68 53.56
C VAL A 786 -2.26 -40.61 54.06
N ASP A 787 -2.41 -40.73 55.38
CA ASP A 787 -3.66 -40.51 56.12
C ASP A 787 -3.45 -39.33 57.05
N ASN A 788 -4.16 -38.24 56.77
CA ASN A 788 -4.20 -37.03 57.58
C ASN A 788 -5.66 -36.59 57.77
N ASP A 789 -6.58 -37.55 57.90
CA ASP A 789 -8.00 -37.25 58.03
C ASP A 789 -8.38 -36.79 59.46
N GLY A 790 -9.50 -36.09 59.57
CA GLY A 790 -10.05 -35.54 60.80
C GLY A 790 -9.83 -34.04 60.98
N LEU A 791 -10.44 -33.49 62.04
CA LEU A 791 -10.32 -32.06 62.37
C LEU A 791 -9.01 -31.74 63.06
N HIS A 792 -8.26 -30.79 62.53
CA HIS A 792 -7.01 -30.29 63.11
C HIS A 792 -6.53 -29.01 62.41
N GLY A 793 -5.65 -28.24 63.05
CA GLY A 793 -4.91 -27.17 62.35
C GLY A 793 -4.01 -27.71 61.24
N MET A 794 -3.32 -26.84 60.48
CA MET A 794 -2.23 -27.24 59.56
C MET A 794 -1.27 -28.25 60.21
N LEU A 795 -1.37 -29.50 59.78
CA LEU A 795 -0.67 -30.64 60.36
C LEU A 795 -0.10 -31.49 59.26
N GLU A 796 1.17 -31.88 59.40
CA GLU A 796 1.82 -32.74 58.44
C GLU A 796 1.74 -34.23 58.84
N ARG A 797 1.45 -35.07 57.84
CA ARG A 797 1.57 -36.53 57.89
C ARG A 797 2.32 -37.04 56.68
N SER A 798 2.79 -38.27 56.77
CA SER A 798 3.60 -38.89 55.72
C SER A 798 3.40 -40.38 55.60
N GLY A 799 3.72 -40.92 54.43
CA GLY A 799 3.84 -42.34 54.17
C GLY A 799 4.90 -42.62 53.12
N THR A 800 5.41 -43.85 53.08
CA THR A 800 6.50 -44.24 52.17
C THR A 800 6.01 -45.23 51.14
N ILE A 801 6.40 -45.01 49.88
CA ILE A 801 6.20 -45.93 48.76
C ILE A 801 7.54 -46.42 48.22
N GLN A 802 7.51 -47.58 47.58
CA GLN A 802 8.64 -48.08 46.81
C GLN A 802 8.38 -47.86 45.32
N VAL A 803 9.29 -47.13 44.66
CA VAL A 803 9.25 -46.85 43.23
C VAL A 803 10.29 -47.72 42.54
N ASP A 804 9.85 -48.69 41.76
CA ASP A 804 10.76 -49.67 41.12
C ASP A 804 11.40 -49.14 39.83
N GLN A 805 10.74 -48.22 39.14
CA GLN A 805 11.17 -47.64 37.86
C GLN A 805 10.81 -46.16 37.78
N ILE A 806 11.60 -45.38 37.04
CA ILE A 806 11.29 -43.99 36.69
C ILE A 806 10.07 -43.99 35.79
N GLY A 807 9.09 -43.15 36.10
CA GLY A 807 7.87 -42.99 35.30
C GLY A 807 6.74 -42.32 36.08
N PRO A 808 5.65 -41.94 35.38
CA PRO A 808 4.48 -41.37 36.02
C PRO A 808 3.74 -42.41 36.87
N ARG A 809 3.22 -41.97 38.01
CA ARG A 809 2.30 -42.75 38.87
C ARG A 809 1.07 -41.92 39.12
N ASN A 810 -0.11 -42.54 39.08
CA ASN A 810 -1.36 -41.82 39.33
C ASN A 810 -1.41 -41.38 40.79
N VAL A 811 -1.74 -40.12 41.02
CA VAL A 811 -1.82 -39.52 42.35
C VAL A 811 -3.18 -38.86 42.49
N ARG A 812 -3.86 -39.20 43.59
CA ARG A 812 -5.11 -38.58 44.00
C ARG A 812 -4.94 -38.04 45.41
N VAL A 813 -5.19 -36.75 45.60
CA VAL A 813 -5.21 -36.12 46.93
C VAL A 813 -6.61 -35.63 47.19
N GLU A 814 -7.17 -36.00 48.32
CA GLU A 814 -8.47 -35.50 48.74
C GLU A 814 -8.30 -34.70 50.01
N PHE A 815 -9.11 -33.66 50.12
CA PHE A 815 -9.00 -32.65 51.16
C PHE A 815 -10.40 -32.16 51.55
N PHE A 816 -10.59 -31.88 52.82
CA PHE A 816 -11.70 -31.06 53.29
C PHE A 816 -11.22 -30.07 54.33
N GLU A 817 -11.89 -28.92 54.35
CA GLU A 817 -11.81 -27.94 55.42
C GLU A 817 -13.21 -27.66 55.94
N ARG A 818 -13.35 -27.58 57.27
CA ARG A 818 -14.62 -27.29 57.92
C ARG A 818 -14.72 -25.83 58.36
N GLY A 819 -13.69 -25.31 59.00
CA GLY A 819 -13.68 -23.89 59.32
C GLY A 819 -12.43 -23.39 60.03
N GLY A 820 -12.13 -22.11 59.83
CA GLY A 820 -10.91 -21.49 60.34
C GLY A 820 -9.91 -21.21 59.23
N GLY A 821 -8.80 -21.95 59.22
CA GLY A 821 -7.78 -21.84 58.18
C GLY A 821 -7.95 -22.97 57.16
N ALA A 822 -7.70 -22.69 55.88
CA ALA A 822 -7.75 -23.67 54.80
C ALA A 822 -6.43 -23.72 54.05
N GLY A 823 -5.78 -24.89 54.03
CA GLY A 823 -4.50 -25.09 53.36
C GLY A 823 -4.20 -26.56 53.08
N LEU A 824 -3.48 -26.83 51.99
CA LEU A 824 -3.01 -28.15 51.60
C LEU A 824 -1.67 -28.04 50.83
N ILE A 825 -0.64 -28.70 51.33
CA ILE A 825 0.67 -28.78 50.66
C ILE A 825 1.11 -30.24 50.53
N VAL A 826 1.49 -30.64 49.31
CA VAL A 826 2.04 -31.97 49.03
C VAL A 826 3.56 -31.86 48.87
N ARG A 827 4.29 -32.68 49.63
CA ARG A 827 5.75 -32.76 49.59
C ARG A 827 6.22 -34.17 49.34
N TRP A 828 7.47 -34.30 48.91
CA TRP A 828 8.17 -35.58 48.79
C TRP A 828 9.58 -35.51 49.36
N GLU A 829 10.16 -36.66 49.66
CA GLU A 829 11.57 -36.87 50.00
C GLU A 829 12.00 -38.23 49.43
N GLY A 830 13.15 -38.33 48.81
CA GLY A 830 13.55 -39.55 48.11
C GLY A 830 15.04 -39.63 47.77
N PRO A 831 15.45 -40.67 47.00
CA PRO A 831 16.84 -40.87 46.64
C PRO A 831 17.40 -39.67 45.86
N GLY A 832 18.37 -38.97 46.46
CA GLY A 832 18.98 -37.79 45.86
C GLY A 832 18.13 -36.51 45.91
N ALA A 833 16.95 -36.54 46.52
CA ALA A 833 16.06 -35.40 46.67
C ALA A 833 15.72 -35.16 48.16
N GLY A 834 16.16 -34.01 48.70
CA GLY A 834 15.75 -33.58 50.04
C GLY A 834 14.26 -33.23 50.09
N LYS A 835 13.70 -33.21 51.31
CA LYS A 835 12.29 -32.89 51.49
C LYS A 835 11.93 -31.54 50.88
N SER A 836 10.98 -31.56 49.95
CA SER A 836 10.55 -30.40 49.18
C SER A 836 9.10 -30.54 48.72
N VAL A 837 8.45 -29.42 48.41
CA VAL A 837 7.19 -29.43 47.66
C VAL A 837 7.42 -30.19 46.36
N VAL A 838 6.46 -31.04 45.97
CA VAL A 838 6.55 -31.76 44.69
C VAL A 838 6.62 -30.71 43.58
N PRO A 839 7.73 -30.63 42.81
CA PRO A 839 7.92 -29.57 41.83
C PRO A 839 6.85 -29.60 40.74
N ALA A 840 6.46 -28.44 40.24
CA ALA A 840 5.49 -28.33 39.14
C ALA A 840 5.85 -29.20 37.92
N ALA A 841 7.13 -29.26 37.55
CA ALA A 841 7.61 -30.09 36.43
C ALA A 841 7.50 -31.61 36.66
N ALA A 842 7.18 -32.06 37.88
CA ALA A 842 6.93 -33.47 38.16
C ALA A 842 5.44 -33.83 38.01
N TRP A 843 4.54 -32.84 37.91
CA TRP A 843 3.10 -33.05 37.77
C TRP A 843 2.68 -33.07 36.31
N SER A 844 1.86 -34.05 35.95
CA SER A 844 1.06 -34.05 34.74
C SER A 844 -0.37 -34.51 35.02
N TYR A 845 -1.32 -34.24 34.13
CA TYR A 845 -2.67 -34.75 34.19
C TYR A 845 -3.13 -35.16 32.79
N THR A 846 -4.09 -36.08 32.75
CA THR A 846 -4.77 -36.45 31.50
C THR A 846 -6.15 -35.79 31.53
N PRO A 847 -6.49 -34.94 30.55
CA PRO A 847 -7.75 -34.20 30.51
C PRO A 847 -8.99 -35.08 30.35
#